data_AF-A0A4V0I625-F1
#
_entry.id   AF-A0A4V0I625-F1
#
_cell.length_a   1.000
_cell.length_b   1.000
_cell.length_c   1.000
_cell.angle_alpha   90.00
_cell.angle_beta   90.00
_cell.angle_gamma   90.00
#
_symmetry.space_group_name_H-M   'P 1'
#
loop_
_entity.id
_entity.type
_entity.pdbx_description
1 polymer ?
#
loop_
_entity_poly.entity_id
_entity_poly.type
_entity_poly.pdbx_seq_one_letter_code
_entity_poly.pdbx_strand_id
1 'polypeptide(L)'
;MEKLIQGLRHFCQNVLWERKELFERSARGQRPLALLITCSDSRVLPDTLMQADPGDLFVSRNAGNIVPPPDTPGGEGATVEYAVTALGVTDIIVCGHYRCGAVKAMLEPAAARDMPKVAAWLAHAGDVRTDVERDHPGAAGDELWDRAVERNVLVQLDSLSKHSVVAAGLAAGTLRLHAWVLRFESSEVLAYDPCSATFSPLLGMPVVHPALPAHGPDHDTEPAVLAAPAVQPPEAARPGWAAVLKHDLPASLVVFLIALPLCLAIAKATGMPPEAGIITGIVGGILVGLIGGSPLQVSGPAAGLVVILLEVVQRHGAERLGAVVLLAGLIQVAAGVLRMGQWFRAVSPAVVLGMLAGIGVVIFAQQFHVLVDDPPANSPLRNLVTIPAAVWHGVADSHVGHPDHQEAAVIGLLTLAVLVLWMPLARGRLRAVPAVLVAVVLATAVTAPLGWPIQRVAFEGLSSAVRQPAGLWELMSDGSVWLTAGVVALVASAETLLCAAAVDQMHRGQRARYDRELTAQGVGNAVCGALGALPMTGVIVRSSANVRAGARTRWSAVFHGVWLLGFVLLAPGALRLIPTAALAAILVLTGVRLVEAHAIRALWRESRVEGAICVVTAATVVGVDLLSGVLLGVGLAVAKLIHTFSRLRIRRRDDPSSGRLTLALEGSATFIRLPKLAAALEKVPPGVTLHVDIMGLSYIDHACLTLLMNWEKQHEATGGKLVLDWETLRARFHTARPRPRTTSQ
;
A
#
# COMPACT_ATOMS: atom_id res chain seq x y z
N MET A 1 -22.80 28.08 -19.87
CA MET A 1 -22.65 26.62 -19.72
C MET A 1 -21.49 26.07 -20.54
N GLU A 2 -21.39 26.44 -21.82
CA GLU A 2 -20.35 25.94 -22.73
C GLU A 2 -18.91 26.16 -22.27
N LYS A 3 -18.59 27.35 -21.71
CA LYS A 3 -17.28 27.63 -21.09
C LYS A 3 -16.93 26.66 -19.95
N LEU A 4 -17.90 26.27 -19.12
CA LEU A 4 -17.69 25.31 -18.03
C LEU A 4 -17.47 23.90 -18.57
N ILE A 5 -18.22 23.50 -19.60
CA ILE A 5 -18.05 22.21 -20.28
C ILE A 5 -16.67 22.13 -20.96
N GLN A 6 -16.23 23.21 -21.60
CA GLN A 6 -14.90 23.29 -22.21
C GLN A 6 -13.80 23.25 -21.14
N GLY A 7 -13.99 23.93 -20.01
CA GLY A 7 -13.11 23.85 -18.84
C GLY A 7 -13.02 22.44 -18.28
N LEU A 8 -14.15 21.74 -18.14
CA LEU A 8 -14.18 20.34 -17.68
C LEU A 8 -13.50 19.41 -18.70
N ARG A 9 -13.71 19.62 -20.00
CA ARG A 9 -13.02 18.87 -21.06
C ARG A 9 -11.52 19.07 -20.97
N HIS A 10 -11.06 20.32 -20.77
CA HIS A 10 -9.65 20.62 -20.56
C HIS A 10 -9.11 19.98 -19.28
N PHE A 11 -9.85 20.02 -18.17
CA PHE A 11 -9.49 19.37 -16.92
C PHE A 11 -9.31 17.86 -17.09
N CYS A 12 -10.28 17.16 -17.69
CA CYS A 12 -10.21 15.72 -17.92
C CYS A 12 -9.10 15.31 -18.89
N GLN A 13 -8.81 16.13 -19.90
CA GLN A 13 -7.83 15.82 -20.94
C GLN A 13 -6.40 16.21 -20.56
N ASN A 14 -6.23 17.30 -19.79
CA ASN A 14 -4.93 17.94 -19.59
C ASN A 14 -4.51 18.11 -18.12
N VAL A 15 -5.42 18.22 -17.17
CA VAL A 15 -5.06 18.48 -15.75
C VAL A 15 -5.11 17.20 -14.91
N LEU A 16 -6.10 16.35 -15.17
CA LEU A 16 -6.29 15.09 -14.44
C LEU A 16 -5.16 14.08 -14.69
N TRP A 17 -4.51 14.12 -15.86
CA TRP A 17 -3.35 13.25 -16.12
C TRP A 17 -2.09 13.72 -15.37
N GLU A 18 -1.87 15.04 -15.28
CA GLU A 18 -0.71 15.62 -14.59
C GLU A 18 -0.78 15.43 -13.09
N ARG A 19 -1.99 15.51 -12.52
CA ARG A 19 -2.23 15.40 -11.07
C ARG A 19 -2.98 14.13 -10.67
N LYS A 20 -2.90 13.07 -11.49
CA LYS A 20 -3.68 11.84 -11.33
C LYS A 20 -3.50 11.19 -9.96
N GLU A 21 -2.26 11.13 -9.50
CA GLU A 21 -1.92 10.55 -8.19
C GLU A 21 -2.57 11.31 -7.03
N LEU A 22 -2.73 12.63 -7.15
CA LEU A 22 -3.33 13.48 -6.13
C LEU A 22 -4.84 13.26 -6.01
N PHE A 23 -5.53 13.13 -7.15
CA PHE A 23 -6.95 12.78 -7.18
C PHE A 23 -7.21 11.32 -6.78
N GLU A 24 -6.34 10.38 -7.18
CA GLU A 24 -6.43 8.97 -6.76
C GLU A 24 -6.18 8.79 -5.25
N ARG A 25 -5.30 9.59 -4.65
CA ARG A 25 -5.10 9.64 -3.18
C ARG A 25 -6.36 10.13 -2.48
N SER A 26 -6.95 11.24 -2.95
CA SER A 26 -8.17 11.81 -2.39
C SER A 26 -9.37 10.87 -2.52
N ALA A 27 -9.44 10.06 -3.59
CA ALA A 27 -10.50 9.07 -3.79
C ALA A 27 -10.48 7.91 -2.76
N ARG A 28 -9.36 7.71 -2.05
CA ARG A 28 -9.22 6.65 -1.02
C ARG A 28 -9.56 7.14 0.39
N GLY A 29 -9.85 8.43 0.56
CA GLY A 29 -10.21 9.08 1.82
C GLY A 29 -9.61 10.49 1.93
N GLN A 30 -10.21 11.34 2.75
CA GLN A 30 -9.76 12.73 2.96
C GLN A 30 -9.21 12.93 4.39
N ARG A 31 -8.18 13.78 4.52
CA ARG A 31 -7.58 14.22 5.80
C ARG A 31 -7.23 15.71 5.71
N PRO A 32 -8.26 16.57 5.73
CA PRO A 32 -8.08 18.00 5.58
C PRO A 32 -7.28 18.59 6.75
N LEU A 33 -6.46 19.59 6.45
CA LEU A 33 -5.69 20.37 7.40
C LEU A 33 -6.60 21.25 8.27
N ALA A 34 -7.66 21.80 7.68
CA ALA A 34 -8.61 22.68 8.36
C ALA A 34 -10.02 22.57 7.77
N LEU A 35 -11.02 22.90 8.60
CA LEU A 35 -12.36 23.27 8.13
C LEU A 35 -12.37 24.78 7.83
N LEU A 36 -12.69 25.15 6.60
CA LEU A 36 -12.90 26.54 6.20
C LEU A 36 -14.39 26.82 6.01
N ILE A 37 -14.93 27.76 6.77
CA ILE A 37 -16.29 28.28 6.62
C ILE A 37 -16.20 29.66 5.97
N THR A 38 -16.77 29.81 4.78
CA THR A 38 -16.65 31.06 4.02
C THR A 38 -17.89 31.37 3.18
N CYS A 39 -17.88 32.50 2.48
CA CYS A 39 -19.03 32.98 1.72
C CYS A 39 -19.21 32.21 0.39
N SER A 40 -20.46 32.04 -0.04
CA SER A 40 -20.82 31.54 -1.38
C SER A 40 -20.59 32.53 -2.52
N ASP A 41 -20.03 33.72 -2.24
CA ASP A 41 -19.64 34.70 -3.27
C ASP A 41 -18.70 34.05 -4.29
N SER A 42 -19.04 34.14 -5.59
CA SER A 42 -18.35 33.44 -6.67
C SER A 42 -16.90 33.91 -6.88
N ARG A 43 -16.50 35.03 -6.28
CA ARG A 43 -15.12 35.55 -6.29
C ARG A 43 -14.26 34.96 -5.17
N VAL A 44 -14.88 34.41 -4.12
CA VAL A 44 -14.16 33.69 -3.06
C VAL A 44 -13.82 32.29 -3.58
N LEU A 45 -12.53 32.05 -3.80
CA LEU A 45 -11.99 30.79 -4.30
C LEU A 45 -10.97 30.23 -3.29
N PRO A 46 -11.43 29.52 -2.24
CA PRO A 46 -10.57 29.05 -1.16
C PRO A 46 -9.31 28.30 -1.59
N ASP A 47 -9.49 27.31 -2.47
CA ASP A 47 -8.39 26.44 -2.90
C ASP A 47 -7.33 27.23 -3.69
N THR A 48 -7.78 28.22 -4.47
CA THR A 48 -6.87 29.09 -5.24
C THR A 48 -6.17 30.11 -4.33
N LEU A 49 -6.92 30.72 -3.40
CA LEU A 49 -6.39 31.73 -2.49
C LEU A 49 -5.30 31.14 -1.58
N MET A 50 -5.52 29.93 -1.08
CA MET A 50 -4.62 29.27 -0.14
C MET A 50 -3.61 28.33 -0.82
N GLN A 51 -3.64 28.23 -2.15
CA GLN A 51 -2.86 27.25 -2.92
C GLN A 51 -3.03 25.81 -2.38
N ALA A 52 -4.25 25.48 -1.94
CA ALA A 52 -4.56 24.19 -1.34
C ALA A 52 -4.78 23.14 -2.43
N ASP A 53 -4.21 21.95 -2.24
CA ASP A 53 -4.47 20.83 -3.12
C ASP A 53 -5.81 20.15 -2.76
N PRO A 54 -6.45 19.44 -3.70
CA PRO A 54 -7.61 18.60 -3.40
C PRO A 54 -7.41 17.72 -2.16
N GLY A 55 -8.27 17.92 -1.16
CA GLY A 55 -8.25 17.19 0.11
C GLY A 55 -7.56 17.91 1.27
N ASP A 56 -6.86 19.03 1.03
CA ASP A 56 -6.20 19.82 2.09
C ASP A 56 -7.19 20.66 2.91
N LEU A 57 -8.30 21.10 2.31
CA LEU A 57 -9.34 21.88 2.98
C LEU A 57 -10.67 21.15 2.94
N PHE A 58 -11.40 21.19 4.05
CA PHE A 58 -12.82 20.84 4.07
C PHE A 58 -13.62 22.14 4.10
N VAL A 59 -14.36 22.43 3.03
CA VAL A 59 -14.92 23.77 2.82
C VAL A 59 -16.44 23.75 2.96
N SER A 60 -16.97 24.61 3.84
CA SER A 60 -18.38 24.95 3.92
C SER A 60 -18.62 26.36 3.34
N ARG A 61 -19.53 26.48 2.38
CA ARG A 61 -19.86 27.75 1.73
C ARG A 61 -21.34 28.06 1.82
N ASN A 62 -21.68 29.18 2.44
CA ASN A 62 -23.04 29.70 2.49
C ASN A 62 -23.05 31.24 2.38
N ALA A 63 -24.22 31.83 2.18
CA ALA A 63 -24.35 33.28 2.09
C ALA A 63 -24.01 33.92 3.45
N GLY A 64 -22.93 34.72 3.49
CA GLY A 64 -22.52 35.42 4.71
C GLY A 64 -21.74 34.60 5.72
N ASN A 65 -21.22 33.42 5.32
CA ASN A 65 -20.38 32.54 6.15
C ASN A 65 -20.98 32.19 7.52
N ILE A 66 -22.31 32.09 7.56
CA ILE A 66 -23.13 31.91 8.76
C ILE A 66 -22.93 30.52 9.35
N VAL A 67 -22.79 30.49 10.67
CA VAL A 67 -22.83 29.29 11.50
C VAL A 67 -24.04 29.43 12.42
N PRO A 68 -25.15 28.74 12.12
CA PRO A 68 -26.33 28.79 12.98
C PRO A 68 -26.06 28.24 14.39
N PRO A 69 -26.86 28.64 15.39
CA PRO A 69 -26.81 28.04 16.72
C PRO A 69 -26.99 26.52 16.69
N PRO A 70 -26.42 25.75 17.65
CA PRO A 70 -26.33 24.29 17.61
C PRO A 70 -27.66 23.54 17.37
N ASP A 71 -28.77 24.04 17.90
CA ASP A 71 -30.09 23.39 17.78
C ASP A 71 -30.81 23.72 16.46
N THR A 72 -30.18 24.52 15.59
CA THR A 72 -30.76 24.91 14.30
C THR A 72 -30.58 23.78 13.29
N PRO A 73 -31.66 23.23 12.71
CA PRO A 73 -31.54 22.23 11.66
C PRO A 73 -30.88 22.84 10.42
N GLY A 74 -29.71 22.33 10.03
CA GLY A 74 -28.95 22.88 8.90
C GLY A 74 -27.76 22.00 8.50
N GLY A 75 -27.24 22.22 7.29
CA GLY A 75 -26.08 21.48 6.79
C GLY A 75 -24.78 21.88 7.49
N GLU A 76 -24.73 23.08 8.05
CA GLU A 76 -23.57 23.69 8.70
C GLU A 76 -23.17 22.95 9.98
N GLY A 77 -24.13 22.69 10.87
CA GLY A 77 -23.89 21.93 12.10
C GLY A 77 -23.40 20.51 11.81
N ALA A 78 -24.04 19.83 10.86
CA ALA A 78 -23.60 18.50 10.41
C ALA A 78 -22.20 18.53 9.77
N THR A 79 -21.86 19.59 9.04
CA THR A 79 -20.53 19.77 8.43
C THR A 79 -19.46 19.97 9.50
N VAL A 80 -19.74 20.78 10.52
CA VAL A 80 -18.84 20.98 11.68
C VAL A 80 -18.66 19.66 12.44
N GLU A 81 -19.74 18.94 12.73
CA GLU A 81 -19.70 17.65 13.42
C GLU A 81 -18.87 16.62 12.64
N TYR A 82 -19.09 16.52 11.34
CA TYR A 82 -18.35 15.61 10.47
C TYR A 82 -16.87 15.98 10.37
N ALA A 83 -16.55 17.26 10.22
CA ALA A 83 -15.17 17.74 10.14
C ALA A 83 -14.38 17.38 11.40
N VAL A 84 -14.95 17.67 12.57
CA VAL A 84 -14.29 17.44 13.86
C VAL A 84 -14.25 15.94 14.19
N THR A 85 -15.39 15.25 14.10
CA THR A 85 -15.52 13.87 14.62
C THR A 85 -15.05 12.82 13.62
N ALA A 86 -15.37 12.97 12.34
CA ALA A 86 -15.06 11.97 11.32
C ALA A 86 -13.73 12.23 10.62
N LEU A 87 -13.38 13.51 10.38
CA LEU A 87 -12.16 13.89 9.66
C LEU A 87 -11.00 14.27 10.58
N GLY A 88 -11.27 14.63 11.84
CA GLY A 88 -10.26 14.94 12.84
C GLY A 88 -9.51 16.24 12.56
N VAL A 89 -10.18 17.26 12.00
CA VAL A 89 -9.56 18.59 11.80
C VAL A 89 -9.18 19.21 13.14
N THR A 90 -8.03 19.90 13.20
CA THR A 90 -7.56 20.60 14.41
C THR A 90 -7.82 22.10 14.36
N ASP A 91 -8.07 22.64 13.17
CA ASP A 91 -8.20 24.06 12.94
C ASP A 91 -9.51 24.34 12.18
N ILE A 92 -10.31 25.29 12.70
CA ILE A 92 -11.52 25.78 12.07
C ILE A 92 -11.34 27.26 11.79
N ILE A 93 -11.46 27.64 10.52
CA ILE A 93 -11.26 29.01 10.05
C ILE A 93 -12.62 29.54 9.58
N VAL A 94 -13.09 30.65 10.16
CA VAL A 94 -14.16 31.44 9.56
C VAL A 94 -13.53 32.56 8.77
N CYS A 95 -13.75 32.56 7.45
CA CYS A 95 -13.20 33.55 6.54
C CYS A 95 -14.31 34.36 5.90
N GLY A 96 -14.47 35.60 6.36
CA GLY A 96 -15.31 36.62 5.72
C GLY A 96 -14.59 37.27 4.54
N HIS A 97 -15.29 38.16 3.84
CA HIS A 97 -14.65 39.04 2.84
C HIS A 97 -15.28 40.42 2.89
N TYR A 98 -14.46 41.45 2.68
CA TYR A 98 -14.96 42.83 2.60
C TYR A 98 -15.95 42.97 1.44
N ARG A 99 -16.83 43.97 1.57
CA ARG A 99 -17.90 44.23 0.61
C ARG A 99 -18.80 43.00 0.37
N CYS A 100 -19.07 42.23 1.42
CA CYS A 100 -19.96 41.07 1.34
C CYS A 100 -21.42 41.50 1.17
N GLY A 101 -22.05 41.09 0.06
CA GLY A 101 -23.46 41.42 -0.22
C GLY A 101 -24.44 40.83 0.81
N ALA A 102 -24.11 39.67 1.39
CA ALA A 102 -24.92 39.07 2.45
C ALA A 102 -24.87 39.89 3.75
N VAL A 103 -23.68 40.37 4.14
CA VAL A 103 -23.53 41.26 5.31
C VAL A 103 -24.17 42.62 5.04
N LYS A 104 -24.10 43.13 3.80
CA LYS A 104 -24.83 44.36 3.42
C LYS A 104 -26.34 44.21 3.62
N ALA A 105 -26.88 43.06 3.25
CA ALA A 105 -28.30 42.76 3.46
C ALA A 105 -28.71 42.66 4.94
N MET A 106 -27.76 42.40 5.86
CA MET A 106 -28.02 42.51 7.31
C MET A 106 -28.10 43.96 7.77
N LEU A 107 -27.25 44.84 7.22
CA LEU A 107 -27.24 46.27 7.53
C LEU A 107 -28.44 47.02 6.92
N GLU A 108 -28.87 46.57 5.74
CA GLU A 108 -29.98 47.13 4.97
C GLU A 108 -31.07 46.07 4.74
N PRO A 109 -31.93 45.77 5.74
CA PRO A 109 -32.94 44.71 5.62
C PRO A 109 -33.87 44.85 4.42
N ALA A 110 -34.09 46.08 3.92
CA ALA A 110 -34.86 46.35 2.72
C ALA A 110 -34.28 45.67 1.46
N ALA A 111 -32.95 45.45 1.40
CA ALA A 111 -32.28 44.79 0.29
C ALA A 111 -32.57 43.28 0.20
N ALA A 112 -33.02 42.66 1.30
CA ALA A 112 -33.41 41.24 1.36
C ALA A 112 -34.94 41.03 1.35
N ARG A 113 -35.73 42.09 1.15
CA ARG A 113 -37.20 42.05 1.24
C ARG A 113 -37.84 40.99 0.34
N ASP A 114 -37.33 40.84 -0.87
CA ASP A 114 -37.83 39.87 -1.86
C ASP A 114 -37.16 38.49 -1.77
N MET A 115 -36.32 38.27 -0.74
CA MET A 115 -35.57 37.03 -0.50
C MET A 115 -35.82 36.48 0.91
N PRO A 116 -37.06 36.07 1.26
CA PRO A 116 -37.43 35.73 2.64
C PRO A 116 -36.60 34.58 3.25
N LYS A 117 -36.13 33.63 2.43
CA LYS A 117 -35.23 32.56 2.89
C LYS A 117 -33.84 33.09 3.25
N VAL A 118 -33.33 34.05 2.49
CA VAL A 118 -32.04 34.69 2.77
C VAL A 118 -32.17 35.58 4.01
N ALA A 119 -33.25 36.33 4.14
CA ALA A 119 -33.51 37.13 5.34
C ALA A 119 -33.57 36.25 6.61
N ALA A 120 -34.30 35.13 6.57
CA ALA A 120 -34.36 34.18 7.67
C ALA A 120 -32.99 33.53 7.97
N TRP A 121 -32.22 33.21 6.93
CA TRP A 121 -30.87 32.66 7.06
C TRP A 121 -29.90 33.64 7.74
N LEU A 122 -29.88 34.90 7.29
CA LEU A 122 -28.97 35.92 7.82
C LEU A 122 -29.33 36.34 9.25
N ALA A 123 -30.58 36.16 9.68
CA ALA A 123 -31.01 36.42 11.05
C ALA A 123 -30.26 35.56 12.10
N HIS A 124 -29.65 34.44 11.70
CA HIS A 124 -28.79 33.64 12.58
C HIS A 124 -27.50 34.36 13.01
N ALA A 125 -27.08 35.42 12.31
CA ALA A 125 -25.96 36.27 12.73
C ALA A 125 -26.31 37.22 13.89
N GLY A 126 -27.56 37.23 14.37
CA GLY A 126 -28.02 38.21 15.34
C GLY A 126 -28.01 39.64 14.77
N ASP A 127 -27.99 40.64 15.66
CA ASP A 127 -28.02 42.05 15.28
C ASP A 127 -26.61 42.63 15.14
N VAL A 128 -25.94 42.23 14.06
CA VAL A 128 -24.59 42.72 13.71
C VAL A 128 -24.55 44.25 13.61
N ARG A 129 -25.65 44.88 13.17
CA ARG A 129 -25.72 46.33 13.03
C ARG A 129 -25.63 47.02 14.40
N THR A 130 -26.48 46.63 15.34
CA THR A 130 -26.48 47.18 16.70
C THR A 130 -25.14 46.94 17.38
N ASP A 131 -24.52 45.78 17.16
CA ASP A 131 -23.19 45.48 17.68
C ASP A 131 -22.11 46.43 17.15
N VAL A 132 -22.08 46.71 15.85
CA VAL A 132 -21.09 47.62 15.26
C VAL A 132 -21.35 49.07 15.67
N GLU A 133 -22.61 49.51 15.73
CA GLU A 133 -22.96 50.86 16.16
C GLU A 133 -22.57 51.12 17.64
N ARG A 134 -22.62 50.07 18.48
CA ARG A 134 -22.12 50.11 19.86
C ARG A 134 -20.60 50.18 19.93
N ASP A 135 -19.90 49.33 19.17
CA ASP A 135 -18.45 49.18 19.27
C ASP A 135 -17.71 50.31 18.50
N HIS A 136 -18.35 50.93 17.50
CA HIS A 136 -17.80 51.99 16.65
C HIS A 136 -18.83 53.13 16.40
N PRO A 137 -19.14 53.96 17.41
CA PRO A 137 -20.09 55.05 17.28
C PRO A 137 -19.56 56.10 16.27
N GLY A 138 -20.19 56.17 15.09
CA GLY A 138 -19.81 57.09 14.01
C GLY A 138 -19.39 56.42 12.70
N ALA A 139 -19.21 55.10 12.67
CA ALA A 139 -18.96 54.37 11.43
C ALA A 139 -20.15 54.54 10.45
N ALA A 140 -19.86 54.97 9.22
CA ALA A 140 -20.89 55.21 8.20
C ALA A 140 -20.46 54.69 6.82
N GLY A 141 -21.45 54.43 5.96
CA GLY A 141 -21.23 54.03 4.57
C GLY A 141 -20.30 52.82 4.45
N ASP A 142 -19.19 53.02 3.74
CA ASP A 142 -18.25 51.95 3.44
C ASP A 142 -17.48 51.41 4.66
N GLU A 143 -17.24 52.26 5.66
CA GLU A 143 -16.58 51.86 6.91
C GLU A 143 -17.50 50.98 7.77
N LEU A 144 -18.78 51.35 7.88
CA LEU A 144 -19.80 50.56 8.58
C LEU A 144 -19.90 49.14 8.00
N TRP A 145 -19.84 49.02 6.68
CA TRP A 145 -19.90 47.73 5.99
C TRP A 145 -18.66 46.86 6.29
N ASP A 146 -17.46 47.45 6.27
CA ASP A 146 -16.23 46.71 6.57
C ASP A 146 -16.21 46.23 8.03
N ARG A 147 -16.64 47.07 8.98
CA ARG A 147 -16.78 46.70 10.40
C ARG A 147 -17.84 45.64 10.64
N ALA A 148 -18.93 45.67 9.90
CA ALA A 148 -19.96 44.62 9.98
C ALA A 148 -19.46 43.27 9.47
N VAL A 149 -18.57 43.24 8.48
CA VAL A 149 -17.94 41.99 8.03
C VAL A 149 -17.05 41.41 9.13
N GLU A 150 -16.18 42.23 9.71
CA GLU A 150 -15.31 41.84 10.82
C GLU A 150 -16.13 41.32 12.01
N ARG A 151 -17.17 42.07 12.40
CA ARG A 151 -18.06 41.69 13.49
C ARG A 151 -18.80 40.39 13.19
N ASN A 152 -19.32 40.22 11.98
CA ASN A 152 -20.01 39.00 11.58
C ASN A 152 -19.11 37.77 11.75
N VAL A 153 -17.85 37.83 11.30
CA VAL A 153 -16.89 36.72 11.47
C VAL A 153 -16.75 36.34 12.94
N LEU A 154 -16.60 37.32 13.84
CA LEU A 154 -16.47 37.06 15.28
C LEU A 154 -17.75 36.45 15.88
N VAL A 155 -18.94 36.89 15.44
CA VAL A 155 -20.22 36.28 15.87
C VAL A 155 -20.30 34.82 15.44
N GLN A 156 -19.81 34.48 14.24
CA GLN A 156 -19.81 33.09 13.79
C GLN A 156 -18.82 32.22 14.58
N LEU A 157 -17.70 32.78 15.04
CA LEU A 157 -16.79 32.07 15.96
C LEU A 157 -17.45 31.80 17.32
N ASP A 158 -18.16 32.79 17.87
CA ASP A 158 -18.89 32.62 19.12
C ASP A 158 -19.98 31.53 18.97
N SER A 159 -20.72 31.55 17.86
CA SER A 159 -21.68 30.50 17.54
C SER A 159 -21.01 29.12 17.43
N LEU A 160 -19.89 29.01 16.70
CA LEU A 160 -19.10 27.77 16.59
C LEU A 160 -18.67 27.23 17.95
N SER A 161 -18.22 28.09 18.86
CA SER A 161 -17.76 27.69 20.19
C SER A 161 -18.83 26.99 21.03
N LYS A 162 -20.11 27.21 20.70
CA LYS A 162 -21.27 26.61 21.38
C LYS A 162 -21.66 25.24 20.83
N HIS A 163 -21.14 24.82 19.67
CA HIS A 163 -21.36 23.47 19.15
C HIS A 163 -20.64 22.46 20.03
N SER A 164 -21.34 21.40 20.47
CA SER A 164 -20.85 20.45 21.48
C SER A 164 -19.47 19.85 21.16
N VAL A 165 -19.24 19.46 19.91
CA VAL A 165 -17.96 18.90 19.44
C VAL A 165 -16.83 19.94 19.42
N VAL A 166 -17.16 21.20 19.13
CA VAL A 166 -16.20 22.31 19.10
C VAL A 166 -15.85 22.73 20.52
N ALA A 167 -16.86 22.92 21.38
CA ALA A 167 -16.69 23.22 22.80
C ALA A 167 -15.80 22.17 23.50
N ALA A 168 -16.07 20.88 23.24
CA ALA A 168 -15.27 19.80 23.80
C ALA A 168 -13.82 19.83 23.31
N GLY A 169 -13.58 20.05 22.01
CA GLY A 169 -12.22 20.12 21.47
C GLY A 169 -11.46 21.38 21.90
N LEU A 170 -12.14 22.51 22.08
CA LEU A 170 -11.56 23.73 22.65
C LEU A 170 -11.15 23.51 24.12
N ALA A 171 -12.03 22.92 24.93
CA ALA A 171 -11.74 22.60 26.33
C ALA A 171 -10.59 21.59 26.47
N ALA A 172 -10.43 20.68 25.50
CA ALA A 172 -9.35 19.70 25.46
C ALA A 172 -8.04 20.24 24.83
N GLY A 173 -8.02 21.46 24.30
CA GLY A 173 -6.87 22.04 23.58
C GLY A 173 -6.54 21.34 22.25
N THR A 174 -7.47 20.55 21.71
CA THR A 174 -7.31 19.81 20.45
C THR A 174 -7.87 20.56 19.23
N LEU A 175 -8.65 21.61 19.46
CA LEU A 175 -9.19 22.49 18.41
C LEU A 175 -8.75 23.93 18.60
N ARG A 176 -8.61 24.65 17.47
CA ARG A 176 -8.32 26.09 17.42
C ARG A 176 -9.27 26.77 16.45
N LEU A 177 -9.76 27.95 16.82
CA LEU A 177 -10.61 28.78 15.96
C LEU A 177 -9.83 29.99 15.45
N HIS A 178 -9.98 30.28 14.16
CA HIS A 178 -9.33 31.39 13.48
C HIS A 178 -10.37 32.29 12.79
N ALA A 179 -10.21 33.60 12.91
CA ALA A 179 -11.09 34.59 12.29
C ALA A 179 -10.33 35.38 11.23
N TRP A 180 -10.67 35.16 9.95
CA TRP A 180 -10.01 35.81 8.81
C TRP A 180 -11.00 36.67 8.01
N VAL A 181 -10.49 37.71 7.35
CA VAL A 181 -11.25 38.54 6.40
C VAL A 181 -10.40 38.79 5.15
N LEU A 182 -10.96 38.49 3.98
CA LEU A 182 -10.33 38.71 2.69
C LEU A 182 -10.67 40.10 2.12
N ARG A 183 -9.65 40.82 1.64
CA ARG A 183 -9.79 42.04 0.83
C ARG A 183 -9.44 41.74 -0.62
N PHE A 184 -10.41 41.89 -1.53
CA PHE A 184 -10.20 41.56 -2.95
C PHE A 184 -9.28 42.57 -3.65
N GLU A 185 -9.42 43.85 -3.32
CA GLU A 185 -8.72 44.95 -3.98
C GLU A 185 -7.20 44.86 -3.80
N SER A 186 -6.76 44.40 -2.63
CA SER A 186 -5.33 44.22 -2.29
C SER A 186 -4.88 42.76 -2.31
N SER A 187 -5.79 41.81 -2.52
CA SER A 187 -5.53 40.36 -2.37
C SER A 187 -4.95 39.98 -1.01
N GLU A 188 -5.28 40.75 0.02
CA GLU A 188 -4.77 40.60 1.38
C GLU A 188 -5.75 39.84 2.26
N VAL A 189 -5.23 38.93 3.09
CA VAL A 189 -6.00 38.25 4.14
C VAL A 189 -5.60 38.86 5.47
N LEU A 190 -6.58 39.38 6.20
CA LEU A 190 -6.39 39.86 7.56
C LEU A 190 -6.84 38.77 8.54
N ALA A 191 -6.12 38.60 9.64
CA ALA A 191 -6.50 37.72 10.74
C ALA A 191 -6.73 38.54 12.01
N TYR A 192 -7.70 38.10 12.81
CA TYR A 192 -7.99 38.70 14.11
C TYR A 192 -6.92 38.30 15.12
N ASP A 193 -6.28 39.30 15.74
CA ASP A 193 -5.42 39.09 16.88
C ASP A 193 -6.20 39.32 18.18
N PRO A 194 -6.41 38.29 19.03
CA PRO A 194 -7.10 38.45 20.30
C PRO A 194 -6.33 39.32 21.30
N CYS A 195 -5.00 39.46 21.15
CA CYS A 195 -4.17 40.24 22.06
C CYS A 195 -4.37 41.74 21.85
N SER A 196 -4.44 42.18 20.59
CA SER A 196 -4.68 43.58 20.23
C SER A 196 -6.15 43.90 19.95
N ALA A 197 -7.01 42.87 19.90
CA ALA A 197 -8.42 42.96 19.51
C ALA A 197 -8.65 43.61 18.13
N THR A 198 -7.73 43.43 17.19
CA THR A 198 -7.79 44.03 15.85
C THR A 198 -7.49 43.03 14.74
N PHE A 199 -8.04 43.25 13.55
CA PHE A 199 -7.63 42.54 12.34
C PHE A 199 -6.32 43.10 11.80
N SER A 200 -5.36 42.23 11.46
CA SER A 200 -4.03 42.59 10.95
C SER A 200 -3.60 41.67 9.80
N PRO A 201 -2.69 42.11 8.90
CA PRO A 201 -2.25 41.31 7.77
C PRO A 201 -1.68 39.95 8.17
N LEU A 202 -2.34 38.87 7.76
CA LEU A 202 -2.00 37.49 8.14
C LEU A 202 -0.54 37.14 7.79
N LEU A 203 -0.07 37.56 6.60
CA LEU A 203 1.29 37.30 6.14
C LEU A 203 2.37 38.12 6.87
N GLY A 204 1.97 39.17 7.59
CA GLY A 204 2.85 39.99 8.43
C GLY A 204 2.88 39.56 9.89
N MET A 205 2.03 38.60 10.30
CA MET A 205 1.98 38.12 11.67
C MET A 205 3.10 37.09 11.93
N PRO A 206 3.95 37.29 12.96
CA PRO A 206 4.99 36.32 13.29
C PRO A 206 4.43 34.97 13.75
N VAL A 207 3.24 34.97 14.38
CA VAL A 207 2.47 33.79 14.78
C VAL A 207 0.99 34.10 14.61
N VAL A 208 0.23 33.16 14.03
CA VAL A 208 -1.23 33.28 13.92
C VAL A 208 -1.85 32.83 15.25
N HIS A 209 -2.45 33.77 15.97
CA HIS A 209 -3.10 33.50 17.24
C HIS A 209 -4.55 33.03 17.04
N PRO A 210 -5.01 31.99 17.76
CA PRO A 210 -6.41 31.58 17.72
C PRO A 210 -7.28 32.68 18.34
N ALA A 211 -8.41 32.97 17.73
CA ALA A 211 -9.28 34.09 18.11
C ALA A 211 -10.03 33.91 19.45
N LEU A 212 -10.03 32.69 20.02
CA LEU A 212 -10.48 32.43 21.39
C LEU A 212 -9.29 31.88 22.20
N PRO A 213 -8.99 32.44 23.40
CA PRO A 213 -7.91 31.95 24.23
C PRO A 213 -8.20 30.51 24.70
N ALA A 214 -7.27 29.59 24.48
CA ALA A 214 -7.21 28.37 25.25
C ALA A 214 -6.93 28.77 26.72
N HIS A 215 -7.76 28.33 27.68
CA HIS A 215 -7.65 28.71 29.10
C HIS A 215 -6.19 28.61 29.64
N GLY A 216 -5.65 29.71 30.21
CA GLY A 216 -4.24 29.89 30.70
C GLY A 216 -3.96 29.43 32.14
N PRO A 217 -2.94 29.93 32.91
CA PRO A 217 -1.86 30.92 32.63
C PRO A 217 -0.41 30.45 33.02
N ASP A 218 0.56 31.39 32.91
CA ASP A 218 1.90 31.49 33.55
C ASP A 218 3.22 31.20 32.78
N HIS A 219 4.01 32.28 32.74
CA HIS A 219 5.47 32.48 32.75
C HIS A 219 6.42 31.84 31.72
N ASP A 220 7.04 32.73 30.94
CA ASP A 220 8.50 32.85 30.74
C ASP A 220 9.32 31.56 30.80
N THR A 221 9.21 30.75 29.75
CA THR A 221 10.33 29.92 29.32
C THR A 221 10.25 29.80 27.81
N GLU A 222 11.31 30.24 27.12
CA GLU A 222 11.56 29.89 25.73
C GLU A 222 11.41 28.36 25.60
N PRO A 223 10.46 27.83 24.81
CA PRO A 223 10.45 26.41 24.56
C PRO A 223 11.60 26.16 23.59
N ALA A 224 12.71 25.66 24.15
CA ALA A 224 13.67 24.87 23.42
C ALA A 224 12.90 23.96 22.46
N VAL A 225 13.31 23.94 21.19
CA VAL A 225 12.78 23.07 20.14
C VAL A 225 13.06 21.62 20.53
N LEU A 226 12.26 21.09 21.45
CA LEU A 226 12.08 19.68 21.68
C LEU A 226 11.05 19.27 20.65
N ALA A 227 11.51 18.59 19.62
CA ALA A 227 10.67 17.91 18.66
C ALA A 227 9.55 17.19 19.41
N ALA A 228 8.32 17.67 19.25
CA ALA A 228 7.15 17.01 19.82
C ALA A 228 7.18 15.56 19.33
N PRO A 229 7.14 14.56 20.23
CA PRO A 229 7.05 13.18 19.81
C PRO A 229 5.76 13.05 19.00
N ALA A 230 5.87 12.50 17.79
CA ALA A 230 4.76 12.31 16.88
C ALA A 230 3.55 11.74 17.65
N VAL A 231 2.48 12.52 17.76
CA VAL A 231 1.23 12.08 18.40
C VAL A 231 0.69 10.93 17.55
N GLN A 232 0.93 9.71 18.02
CA GLN A 232 0.30 8.52 17.49
C GLN A 232 -1.19 8.62 17.81
N PRO A 233 -2.11 8.27 16.88
CA PRO A 233 -3.52 8.18 17.20
C PRO A 233 -3.70 7.28 18.43
N PRO A 234 -4.70 7.55 19.30
CA PRO A 234 -4.84 6.87 20.58
C PRO A 234 -4.77 5.36 20.35
N GLU A 235 -3.83 4.69 21.04
CA GLU A 235 -3.66 3.24 20.98
C GLU A 235 -5.02 2.64 21.35
N ALA A 236 -5.72 2.07 20.36
CA ALA A 236 -7.02 1.46 20.56
C ALA A 236 -6.92 0.55 21.78
N ALA A 237 -7.72 0.84 22.83
CA ALA A 237 -7.67 0.12 24.10
C ALA A 237 -7.60 -1.39 23.81
N ARG A 238 -6.57 -2.05 24.35
CA ARG A 238 -6.33 -3.48 24.06
C ARG A 238 -7.62 -4.23 24.37
N PRO A 239 -8.20 -4.95 23.40
CA PRO A 239 -9.48 -5.60 23.60
C PRO A 239 -9.37 -6.55 24.79
N GLY A 240 -10.31 -6.42 25.75
CA GLY A 240 -10.36 -7.29 26.91
C GLY A 240 -10.51 -8.76 26.49
N TRP A 241 -10.08 -9.68 27.36
CA TRP A 241 -10.09 -11.12 27.09
C TRP A 241 -11.46 -11.66 26.64
N ALA A 242 -12.56 -11.08 27.12
CA ALA A 242 -13.90 -11.44 26.68
C ALA A 242 -14.13 -11.19 25.16
N ALA A 243 -13.60 -10.09 24.63
CA ALA A 243 -13.69 -9.77 23.20
C ALA A 243 -12.82 -10.72 22.37
N VAL A 244 -11.62 -11.06 22.87
CA VAL A 244 -10.71 -12.03 22.26
C VAL A 244 -11.37 -13.42 22.18
N LEU A 245 -11.94 -13.90 23.28
CA LEU A 245 -12.64 -15.20 23.29
C LEU A 245 -13.87 -15.22 22.39
N LYS A 246 -14.58 -14.09 22.27
CA LYS A 246 -15.77 -13.99 21.42
C LYS A 246 -15.46 -13.99 19.91
N HIS A 247 -14.36 -13.36 19.50
CA HIS A 247 -14.05 -13.12 18.09
C HIS A 247 -12.87 -13.94 17.57
N ASP A 248 -11.77 -13.99 18.32
CA ASP A 248 -10.52 -14.59 17.89
C ASP A 248 -10.50 -16.11 18.11
N LEU A 249 -11.10 -16.62 19.20
CA LEU A 249 -11.16 -18.06 19.44
C LEU A 249 -11.93 -18.83 18.33
N PRO A 250 -13.17 -18.46 17.94
CA PRO A 250 -13.86 -19.17 16.85
C PRO A 250 -13.15 -18.98 15.49
N ALA A 251 -12.58 -17.80 15.23
CA ALA A 251 -11.81 -17.56 14.02
C ALA A 251 -10.55 -18.44 13.95
N SER A 252 -9.85 -18.60 15.08
CA SER A 252 -8.66 -19.46 15.17
C SER A 252 -8.96 -20.92 14.87
N LEU A 253 -10.16 -21.40 15.24
CA LEU A 253 -10.60 -22.76 14.93
C LEU A 253 -10.80 -22.93 13.43
N VAL A 254 -11.46 -21.97 12.75
CA VAL A 254 -11.62 -21.99 11.29
C VAL A 254 -10.25 -22.00 10.58
N VAL A 255 -9.33 -21.15 11.03
CA VAL A 255 -7.96 -21.08 10.48
C VAL A 255 -7.21 -22.39 10.69
N PHE A 256 -7.28 -22.97 11.89
CA PHE A 256 -6.69 -24.28 12.20
C PHE A 256 -7.18 -25.38 11.27
N LEU A 257 -8.50 -25.48 11.07
CA LEU A 257 -9.10 -26.49 10.21
C LEU A 257 -8.68 -26.37 8.74
N ILE A 258 -8.36 -25.15 8.27
CA ILE A 258 -7.80 -24.91 6.92
C ILE A 258 -6.29 -25.22 6.89
N ALA A 259 -5.58 -24.83 7.93
CA ALA A 259 -4.12 -24.85 7.97
C ALA A 259 -3.55 -26.27 8.08
N LEU A 260 -4.17 -27.15 8.88
CA LEU A 260 -3.68 -28.51 9.10
C LEU A 260 -3.47 -29.29 7.79
N PRO A 261 -4.49 -29.48 6.92
CA PRO A 261 -4.30 -30.23 5.68
C PRO A 261 -3.34 -29.51 4.72
N LEU A 262 -3.33 -28.17 4.71
CA LEU A 262 -2.42 -27.42 3.84
C LEU A 262 -0.95 -27.57 4.28
N CYS A 263 -0.66 -27.61 5.58
CA CYS A 263 0.69 -27.88 6.11
C CYS A 263 1.19 -29.26 5.67
N LEU A 264 0.35 -30.29 5.78
CA LEU A 264 0.68 -31.66 5.35
C LEU A 264 0.92 -31.73 3.84
N ALA A 265 0.03 -31.11 3.06
CA ALA A 265 0.11 -31.13 1.61
C ALA A 265 1.39 -30.45 1.11
N ILE A 266 1.69 -29.25 1.61
CA ILE A 266 2.89 -28.49 1.22
C ILE A 266 4.16 -29.27 1.58
N ALA A 267 4.24 -29.88 2.78
CA ALA A 267 5.38 -30.71 3.16
C ALA A 267 5.61 -31.86 2.17
N LYS A 268 4.55 -32.61 1.85
CA LYS A 268 4.60 -33.70 0.87
C LYS A 268 5.06 -33.21 -0.51
N ALA A 269 4.56 -32.07 -0.97
CA ALA A 269 4.93 -31.50 -2.26
C ALA A 269 6.38 -31.01 -2.34
N THR A 270 6.96 -30.61 -1.20
CA THR A 270 8.39 -30.28 -1.09
C THR A 270 9.31 -31.48 -0.90
N GLY A 271 8.76 -32.70 -0.80
CA GLY A 271 9.54 -33.91 -0.49
C GLY A 271 9.98 -34.01 0.97
N MET A 272 9.43 -33.18 1.85
CA MET A 272 9.76 -33.14 3.29
C MET A 272 8.75 -33.96 4.11
N PRO A 273 9.17 -34.45 5.29
CA PRO A 273 8.27 -35.14 6.22
C PRO A 273 7.08 -34.23 6.62
N PRO A 274 5.86 -34.76 6.79
CA PRO A 274 4.67 -33.97 7.11
C PRO A 274 4.80 -33.11 8.37
N GLU A 275 5.56 -33.59 9.33
CA GLU A 275 5.94 -32.91 10.56
C GLU A 275 6.62 -31.56 10.28
N ALA A 276 7.48 -31.45 9.27
CA ALA A 276 8.18 -30.20 8.94
C ALA A 276 7.19 -29.08 8.58
N GLY A 277 6.12 -29.41 7.84
CA GLY A 277 5.05 -28.47 7.52
C GLY A 277 4.21 -28.08 8.74
N ILE A 278 3.95 -29.03 9.64
CA ILE A 278 3.24 -28.79 10.90
C ILE A 278 4.06 -27.88 11.83
N ILE A 279 5.35 -28.19 12.05
CA ILE A 279 6.27 -27.39 12.88
C ILE A 279 6.28 -25.95 12.39
N THR A 280 6.40 -25.76 11.08
CA THR A 280 6.36 -24.44 10.45
C THR A 280 5.04 -23.70 10.72
N GLY A 281 3.90 -24.40 10.68
CA GLY A 281 2.60 -23.84 11.04
C GLY A 281 2.50 -23.46 12.52
N ILE A 282 3.08 -24.27 13.42
CA ILE A 282 3.10 -24.00 14.87
C ILE A 282 3.95 -22.77 15.17
N VAL A 283 5.17 -22.70 14.61
CA VAL A 283 6.07 -21.54 14.76
C VAL A 283 5.42 -20.29 14.16
N GLY A 284 4.81 -20.40 12.97
CA GLY A 284 4.10 -19.28 12.34
C GLY A 284 2.90 -18.78 13.13
N GLY A 285 2.10 -19.68 13.71
CA GLY A 285 0.95 -19.32 14.53
C GLY A 285 1.34 -18.72 15.88
N ILE A 286 2.24 -19.39 16.62
CA ILE A 286 2.61 -18.99 17.98
C ILE A 286 3.67 -17.89 17.96
N LEU A 287 4.88 -18.21 17.49
CA LEU A 287 6.02 -17.29 17.58
C LEU A 287 5.78 -16.04 16.73
N VAL A 288 5.51 -16.23 15.44
CA VAL A 288 5.29 -15.09 14.52
C VAL A 288 3.98 -14.37 14.82
N GLY A 289 2.92 -15.09 15.19
CA GLY A 289 1.67 -14.46 15.65
C GLY A 289 1.86 -13.55 16.88
N LEU A 290 2.76 -13.89 17.81
CA LEU A 290 3.05 -13.05 18.97
C LEU A 290 3.85 -11.80 18.61
N ILE A 291 4.93 -11.93 17.85
CA ILE A 291 5.88 -10.83 17.59
C ILE A 291 5.53 -10.01 16.34
N GLY A 292 4.68 -10.54 15.45
CA GLY A 292 4.30 -10.01 14.15
C GLY A 292 3.85 -8.55 14.13
N GLY A 293 4.11 -7.91 12.99
CA GLY A 293 3.73 -6.54 12.68
C GLY A 293 2.33 -6.42 12.11
N SER A 294 1.77 -7.50 11.56
CA SER A 294 0.43 -7.60 10.98
C SER A 294 -0.51 -8.44 11.87
N PRO A 295 -1.42 -7.84 12.64
CA PRO A 295 -2.18 -8.56 13.68
C PRO A 295 -3.12 -9.65 13.16
N LEU A 296 -3.65 -9.54 11.94
CA LEU A 296 -4.63 -10.50 11.41
C LEU A 296 -4.04 -11.47 10.38
N GLN A 297 -2.76 -11.32 10.06
CA GLN A 297 -2.04 -12.22 9.20
C GLN A 297 -1.69 -13.52 9.92
N VAL A 298 -1.82 -14.63 9.20
CA VAL A 298 -1.47 -15.97 9.68
C VAL A 298 -0.34 -16.51 8.82
N SER A 299 0.79 -16.80 9.48
CA SER A 299 1.99 -17.30 8.84
C SER A 299 2.04 -18.83 8.83
N GLY A 300 2.70 -19.41 7.83
CA GLY A 300 2.93 -20.85 7.75
C GLY A 300 3.57 -21.24 6.41
N PRO A 301 3.68 -22.56 6.12
CA PRO A 301 4.17 -23.02 4.83
C PRO A 301 3.31 -22.45 3.70
N ALA A 302 3.98 -22.00 2.63
CA ALA A 302 3.33 -21.38 1.48
C ALA A 302 3.58 -22.19 0.21
N ALA A 303 2.53 -22.32 -0.61
CA ALA A 303 2.61 -22.99 -1.89
C ALA A 303 3.61 -22.32 -2.84
N GLY A 304 3.77 -20.99 -2.75
CA GLY A 304 4.69 -20.22 -3.59
C GLY A 304 6.16 -20.62 -3.46
N LEU A 305 6.56 -21.21 -2.33
CA LEU A 305 7.93 -21.67 -2.13
C LEU A 305 8.14 -23.13 -2.54
N VAL A 306 7.07 -23.91 -2.76
CA VAL A 306 7.16 -25.38 -2.95
C VAL A 306 8.18 -25.78 -4.01
N VAL A 307 8.20 -25.08 -5.15
CA VAL A 307 9.06 -25.43 -6.28
C VAL A 307 10.55 -25.22 -5.96
N ILE A 308 10.92 -24.07 -5.36
CA ILE A 308 12.31 -23.82 -4.90
C ILE A 308 12.71 -24.86 -3.88
N LEU A 309 11.85 -25.15 -2.90
CA LEU A 309 12.19 -26.06 -1.81
C LEU A 309 12.33 -27.50 -2.30
N LEU A 310 11.47 -27.93 -3.22
CA LEU A 310 11.59 -29.24 -3.86
C LEU A 310 12.92 -29.36 -4.63
N GLU A 311 13.30 -28.32 -5.37
CA GLU A 311 14.59 -28.29 -6.09
C GLU A 311 15.77 -28.39 -5.11
N VAL A 312 15.73 -27.67 -3.99
CA VAL A 312 16.73 -27.78 -2.93
C VAL A 312 16.77 -29.17 -2.34
N VAL A 313 15.62 -29.75 -1.98
CA VAL A 313 15.56 -31.10 -1.41
C VAL A 313 16.08 -32.14 -2.39
N GLN A 314 15.76 -32.03 -3.67
CA GLN A 314 16.24 -32.97 -4.71
C GLN A 314 17.73 -32.84 -5.00
N ARG A 315 18.29 -31.62 -5.02
CA ARG A 315 19.71 -31.40 -5.35
C ARG A 315 20.64 -31.53 -4.16
N HIS A 316 20.17 -31.10 -2.99
CA HIS A 316 20.99 -30.85 -1.80
C HIS A 316 20.54 -31.69 -0.60
N GLY A 317 19.39 -32.35 -0.66
CA GLY A 317 18.83 -33.13 0.43
C GLY A 317 18.10 -32.28 1.46
N ALA A 318 17.31 -32.96 2.30
CA ALA A 318 16.48 -32.33 3.35
C ALA A 318 17.32 -31.60 4.42
N GLU A 319 18.54 -32.04 4.69
CA GLU A 319 19.41 -31.44 5.71
C GLU A 319 19.88 -30.03 5.33
N ARG A 320 20.25 -29.85 4.06
CA ARG A 320 20.71 -28.55 3.54
C ARG A 320 19.57 -27.53 3.45
N LEU A 321 18.32 -28.00 3.33
CA LEU A 321 17.14 -27.13 3.35
C LEU A 321 17.07 -26.33 4.66
N GLY A 322 17.30 -26.95 5.81
CA GLY A 322 17.24 -26.28 7.11
C GLY A 322 18.21 -25.09 7.19
N ALA A 323 19.42 -25.25 6.69
CA ALA A 323 20.42 -24.18 6.65
C ALA A 323 20.06 -23.07 5.64
N VAL A 324 19.53 -23.41 4.45
CA VAL A 324 19.01 -22.40 3.50
C VAL A 324 17.90 -21.57 4.14
N VAL A 325 16.97 -22.21 4.85
CA VAL A 325 15.86 -21.55 5.54
C VAL A 325 16.35 -20.70 6.72
N LEU A 326 17.35 -21.18 7.46
CA LEU A 326 17.99 -20.43 8.55
C LEU A 326 18.64 -19.15 8.03
N LEU A 327 19.47 -19.26 6.98
CA LEU A 327 20.14 -18.12 6.36
C LEU A 327 19.12 -17.15 5.74
N ALA A 328 18.07 -17.66 5.08
CA ALA A 328 16.99 -16.83 4.56
C ALA A 328 16.31 -16.03 5.68
N GLY A 329 16.04 -16.66 6.83
CA GLY A 329 15.49 -16.01 8.01
C GLY A 329 16.41 -14.91 8.55
N LEU A 330 17.72 -15.16 8.63
CA LEU A 330 18.69 -14.14 9.06
C LEU A 330 18.76 -12.95 8.09
N ILE A 331 18.72 -13.20 6.78
CA ILE A 331 18.64 -12.15 5.75
C ILE A 331 17.37 -11.31 5.94
N GLN A 332 16.23 -11.93 6.23
CA GLN A 332 14.98 -11.22 6.50
C GLN A 332 15.02 -10.40 7.80
N VAL A 333 15.63 -10.93 8.86
CA VAL A 333 15.84 -10.18 10.11
C VAL A 333 16.68 -8.93 9.84
N ALA A 334 17.81 -9.10 9.16
CA ALA A 334 18.69 -7.99 8.78
C ALA A 334 17.94 -6.95 7.95
N ALA A 335 17.18 -7.38 6.94
CA ALA A 335 16.38 -6.50 6.10
C ALA A 335 15.31 -5.73 6.90
N GLY A 336 14.61 -6.38 7.82
CA GLY A 336 13.61 -5.73 8.68
C GLY A 336 14.23 -4.72 9.64
N VAL A 337 15.38 -5.04 10.24
CA VAL A 337 16.14 -4.12 11.12
C VAL A 337 16.66 -2.91 10.35
N LEU A 338 17.11 -3.12 9.10
CA LEU A 338 17.53 -2.06 8.18
C LEU A 338 16.36 -1.28 7.55
N ARG A 339 15.12 -1.53 8.00
CA ARG A 339 13.88 -0.86 7.52
C ARG A 339 13.63 -1.00 6.02
N MET A 340 13.96 -2.17 5.47
CA MET A 340 13.78 -2.48 4.05
C MET A 340 12.38 -3.01 3.72
N GLY A 341 11.44 -3.10 4.67
CA GLY A 341 10.12 -3.70 4.45
C GLY A 341 9.34 -3.02 3.33
N GLN A 342 9.37 -1.69 3.25
CA GLN A 342 8.71 -0.96 2.16
C GLN A 342 9.27 -1.32 0.76
N TRP A 343 10.55 -1.67 0.66
CA TRP A 343 11.19 -2.04 -0.60
C TRP A 343 10.77 -3.42 -1.07
N PHE A 344 10.59 -4.39 -0.16
CA PHE A 344 10.04 -5.70 -0.50
C PHE A 344 8.58 -5.63 -0.95
N ARG A 345 7.84 -4.59 -0.54
CA ARG A 345 6.50 -4.29 -1.09
C ARG A 345 6.56 -3.73 -2.52
N ALA A 346 7.69 -3.14 -2.93
CA ALA A 346 7.86 -2.47 -4.22
C ALA A 346 8.30 -3.39 -5.37
N VAL A 347 8.27 -4.71 -5.18
CA VAL A 347 8.54 -5.69 -6.25
C VAL A 347 7.48 -5.52 -7.35
N SER A 348 7.92 -5.53 -8.61
CA SER A 348 7.01 -5.36 -9.75
C SER A 348 5.87 -6.40 -9.71
N PRO A 349 4.59 -5.98 -9.79
CA PRO A 349 3.46 -6.89 -9.85
C PRO A 349 3.56 -7.90 -11.00
N ALA A 350 4.19 -7.53 -12.12
CA ALA A 350 4.39 -8.43 -13.26
C ALA A 350 5.29 -9.62 -12.90
N VAL A 351 6.35 -9.38 -12.12
CA VAL A 351 7.27 -10.43 -11.68
C VAL A 351 6.57 -11.37 -10.73
N VAL A 352 5.84 -10.83 -9.74
CA VAL A 352 5.12 -11.65 -8.76
C VAL A 352 4.01 -12.47 -9.42
N LEU A 353 3.19 -11.87 -10.27
CA LEU A 353 2.13 -12.58 -10.99
C LEU A 353 2.70 -13.65 -11.92
N GLY A 354 3.79 -13.35 -12.64
CA GLY A 354 4.46 -14.32 -13.51
C GLY A 354 5.05 -15.49 -12.73
N MET A 355 5.70 -15.19 -11.60
CA MET A 355 6.25 -16.19 -10.68
C MET A 355 5.14 -17.09 -10.11
N LEU A 356 4.08 -16.53 -9.54
CA LEU A 356 2.95 -17.28 -8.98
C LEU A 356 2.23 -18.12 -10.04
N ALA A 357 2.05 -17.60 -11.25
CA ALA A 357 1.46 -18.36 -12.35
C ALA A 357 2.36 -19.53 -12.77
N GLY A 358 3.66 -19.31 -12.91
CA GLY A 358 4.63 -20.37 -13.19
C GLY A 358 4.61 -21.45 -12.12
N ILE A 359 4.70 -21.07 -10.84
CA ILE A 359 4.60 -21.99 -9.69
C ILE A 359 3.28 -22.75 -9.71
N GLY A 360 2.17 -22.06 -9.97
CA GLY A 360 0.84 -22.67 -10.04
C GLY A 360 0.77 -23.80 -11.07
N VAL A 361 1.36 -23.58 -12.25
CA VAL A 361 1.46 -24.60 -13.32
C VAL A 361 2.35 -25.78 -12.90
N VAL A 362 3.52 -25.51 -12.31
CA VAL A 362 4.43 -26.58 -11.85
C VAL A 362 3.78 -27.43 -10.76
N ILE A 363 3.15 -26.80 -9.76
CA ILE A 363 2.43 -27.50 -8.69
C ILE A 363 1.27 -28.31 -9.27
N PHE A 364 0.47 -27.72 -10.16
CA PHE A 364 -0.62 -28.44 -10.82
C PHE A 364 -0.10 -29.71 -11.51
N ALA A 365 0.93 -29.57 -12.35
CA ALA A 365 1.48 -30.70 -13.11
C ALA A 365 2.01 -31.80 -12.18
N GLN A 366 2.81 -31.46 -11.17
CA GLN A 366 3.39 -32.44 -10.25
C GLN A 366 2.33 -33.13 -9.39
N GLN A 367 1.40 -32.35 -8.82
CA GLN A 367 0.42 -32.88 -7.87
C GLN A 367 -0.71 -33.62 -8.58
N PHE A 368 -0.91 -33.43 -9.88
CA PHE A 368 -1.83 -34.23 -10.67
C PHE A 368 -1.41 -35.70 -10.73
N HIS A 369 -0.11 -35.98 -10.87
CA HIS A 369 0.41 -37.35 -10.83
C HIS A 369 0.16 -37.99 -9.44
N VAL A 370 0.50 -37.27 -8.36
CA VAL A 370 0.27 -37.75 -6.98
C VAL A 370 -1.23 -37.96 -6.67
N LEU A 371 -2.13 -37.19 -7.29
CA LEU A 371 -3.58 -37.32 -7.15
C LEU A 371 -4.09 -38.70 -7.59
N VAL A 372 -3.49 -39.27 -8.64
CA VAL A 372 -3.87 -40.57 -9.23
C VAL A 372 -2.89 -41.68 -8.84
N ASP A 373 -2.10 -41.43 -7.79
CA ASP A 373 -1.04 -42.32 -7.29
C ASP A 373 0.02 -42.70 -8.33
N ASP A 374 0.24 -41.83 -9.33
CA ASP A 374 1.29 -41.98 -10.34
C ASP A 374 2.53 -41.18 -9.90
N PRO A 375 3.76 -41.73 -10.00
CA PRO A 375 4.95 -41.00 -9.59
C PRO A 375 5.26 -39.86 -10.59
N PRO A 376 5.41 -38.60 -10.13
CA PRO A 376 5.77 -37.51 -11.02
C PRO A 376 7.20 -37.67 -11.56
N ALA A 377 7.42 -37.18 -12.77
CA ALA A 377 8.73 -36.99 -13.36
C ALA A 377 9.57 -35.89 -12.66
N ASN A 378 10.89 -35.99 -12.81
CA ASN A 378 11.87 -35.00 -12.31
C ASN A 378 11.94 -33.70 -13.15
N SER A 379 10.95 -33.42 -13.99
CA SER A 379 10.91 -32.20 -14.83
C SER A 379 9.48 -31.66 -14.90
N PRO A 380 9.25 -30.35 -14.61
CA PRO A 380 7.92 -29.76 -14.68
C PRO A 380 7.27 -29.86 -16.06
N LEU A 381 8.02 -29.61 -17.13
CA LEU A 381 7.52 -29.74 -18.51
C LEU A 381 7.11 -31.18 -18.82
N ARG A 382 7.91 -32.16 -18.39
CA ARG A 382 7.61 -33.57 -18.64
C ARG A 382 6.32 -33.98 -17.92
N ASN A 383 6.18 -33.57 -16.64
CA ASN A 383 4.94 -33.78 -15.88
C ASN A 383 3.71 -33.26 -16.63
N LEU A 384 3.79 -32.05 -17.19
CA LEU A 384 2.66 -31.47 -17.92
C LEU A 384 2.27 -32.30 -19.16
N VAL A 385 3.27 -32.81 -19.89
CA VAL A 385 3.06 -33.63 -21.09
C VAL A 385 2.55 -35.04 -20.74
N THR A 386 2.91 -35.57 -19.57
CA THR A 386 2.53 -36.92 -19.13
C THR A 386 1.18 -37.00 -18.41
N ILE A 387 0.48 -35.87 -18.18
CA ILE A 387 -0.87 -35.86 -17.58
C ILE A 387 -1.85 -36.79 -18.31
N PRO A 388 -1.97 -36.80 -19.65
CA PRO A 388 -2.90 -37.71 -20.33
C PRO A 388 -2.59 -39.19 -20.06
N ALA A 389 -1.31 -39.55 -19.95
CA ALA A 389 -0.90 -40.90 -19.59
C ALA A 389 -1.26 -41.22 -18.14
N ALA A 390 -1.05 -40.29 -17.20
CA ALA A 390 -1.46 -40.47 -15.80
C ALA A 390 -2.99 -40.61 -15.63
N VAL A 391 -3.78 -39.87 -16.43
CA VAL A 391 -5.24 -40.07 -16.50
C VAL A 391 -5.57 -41.47 -17.00
N TRP A 392 -4.87 -41.93 -18.03
CA TRP A 392 -5.07 -43.28 -18.55
C TRP A 392 -4.72 -44.36 -17.52
N HIS A 393 -3.61 -44.22 -16.79
CA HIS A 393 -3.23 -45.13 -15.71
C HIS A 393 -4.30 -45.14 -14.60
N GLY A 394 -4.81 -43.97 -14.19
CA GLY A 394 -5.86 -43.88 -13.17
C GLY A 394 -7.21 -44.47 -13.58
N VAL A 395 -7.47 -44.68 -14.89
CA VAL A 395 -8.76 -45.17 -15.42
C VAL A 395 -8.69 -46.61 -15.93
N ALA A 396 -7.61 -46.98 -16.61
CA ALA A 396 -7.58 -48.15 -17.49
C ALA A 396 -6.54 -49.21 -17.12
N ASP A 397 -5.52 -48.91 -16.32
CA ASP A 397 -4.37 -49.81 -16.16
C ASP A 397 -3.83 -49.86 -14.71
N SER A 398 -3.83 -51.04 -14.11
CA SER A 398 -3.03 -51.34 -12.92
C SER A 398 -1.66 -51.81 -13.40
N HIS A 399 -0.68 -50.90 -13.43
CA HIS A 399 0.71 -51.26 -13.76
C HIS A 399 1.22 -52.40 -12.85
N VAL A 400 2.02 -53.31 -13.43
CA VAL A 400 2.70 -54.38 -12.69
C VAL A 400 3.62 -53.75 -11.64
N GLY A 401 3.21 -53.80 -10.37
CA GLY A 401 3.95 -53.27 -9.23
C GLY A 401 3.18 -52.25 -8.36
N HIS A 402 2.07 -51.70 -8.84
CA HIS A 402 1.21 -50.76 -8.10
C HIS A 402 -0.29 -51.02 -8.39
N PRO A 403 -0.94 -51.95 -7.66
CA PRO A 403 -2.30 -52.41 -7.96
C PRO A 403 -3.45 -51.43 -7.63
N ASP A 404 -3.17 -50.24 -7.07
CA ASP A 404 -4.16 -49.44 -6.30
C ASP A 404 -4.44 -48.02 -6.87
N HIS A 405 -4.10 -47.78 -8.14
CA HIS A 405 -4.22 -46.46 -8.80
C HIS A 405 -5.67 -45.96 -8.91
N GLN A 406 -6.63 -46.87 -9.05
CA GLN A 406 -8.03 -46.51 -9.29
C GLN A 406 -8.69 -45.97 -8.02
N GLU A 407 -8.44 -46.59 -6.87
CA GLU A 407 -8.97 -46.16 -5.59
C GLU A 407 -8.44 -44.77 -5.22
N ALA A 408 -7.14 -44.54 -5.42
CA ALA A 408 -6.53 -43.24 -5.20
C ALA A 408 -7.12 -42.15 -6.12
N ALA A 409 -7.28 -42.45 -7.41
CA ALA A 409 -7.89 -41.55 -8.38
C ALA A 409 -9.35 -41.20 -8.01
N VAL A 410 -10.15 -42.18 -7.57
CA VAL A 410 -11.52 -41.96 -7.10
C VAL A 410 -11.54 -41.01 -5.90
N ILE A 411 -10.65 -41.22 -4.92
CA ILE A 411 -10.56 -40.35 -3.74
C ILE A 411 -10.06 -38.95 -4.11
N GLY A 412 -9.10 -38.86 -5.02
CA GLY A 412 -8.63 -37.59 -5.57
C GLY A 412 -9.74 -36.79 -6.25
N LEU A 413 -10.50 -37.44 -7.14
CA LEU A 413 -11.65 -36.85 -7.84
C LEU A 413 -12.78 -36.48 -6.87
N LEU A 414 -13.09 -37.33 -5.89
CA LEU A 414 -14.06 -37.03 -4.83
C LEU A 414 -13.64 -35.77 -4.07
N THR A 415 -12.36 -35.68 -3.70
CA THR A 415 -11.82 -34.52 -2.98
C THR A 415 -11.94 -33.26 -3.82
N LEU A 416 -11.57 -33.30 -5.11
CA LEU A 416 -11.73 -32.17 -6.04
C LEU A 416 -13.20 -31.77 -6.20
N ALA A 417 -14.10 -32.74 -6.37
CA ALA A 417 -15.53 -32.51 -6.52
C ALA A 417 -16.10 -31.80 -5.28
N VAL A 418 -15.75 -32.25 -4.08
CA VAL A 418 -16.14 -31.55 -2.83
C VAL A 418 -15.58 -30.13 -2.81
N LEU A 419 -14.30 -29.93 -3.09
CA LEU A 419 -13.67 -28.61 -3.06
C LEU A 419 -14.34 -27.59 -4.01
N VAL A 420 -14.77 -28.04 -5.20
CA VAL A 420 -15.41 -27.18 -6.21
C VAL A 420 -16.90 -26.99 -5.91
N LEU A 421 -17.62 -28.05 -5.59
CA LEU A 421 -19.07 -28.03 -5.40
C LEU A 421 -19.49 -27.47 -4.03
N TRP A 422 -18.62 -27.49 -3.02
CA TRP A 422 -18.95 -26.96 -1.69
C TRP A 422 -19.34 -25.47 -1.73
N MET A 423 -18.66 -24.66 -2.55
CA MET A 423 -18.93 -23.22 -2.64
C MET A 423 -20.36 -22.88 -3.09
N PRO A 424 -20.90 -23.46 -4.19
CA PRO A 424 -22.29 -23.24 -4.57
C PRO A 424 -23.31 -24.00 -3.71
N LEU A 425 -22.99 -25.18 -3.16
CA LEU A 425 -23.96 -26.02 -2.45
C LEU A 425 -24.11 -25.67 -0.96
N ALA A 426 -23.07 -25.20 -0.27
CA ALA A 426 -23.14 -24.92 1.15
C ALA A 426 -24.06 -23.70 1.42
N ARG A 427 -25.13 -23.91 2.19
CA ARG A 427 -26.13 -22.89 2.57
C ARG A 427 -26.19 -22.68 4.09
N GLY A 428 -26.50 -21.45 4.52
CA GLY A 428 -26.68 -21.11 5.94
C GLY A 428 -25.43 -21.41 6.79
N ARG A 429 -25.62 -22.11 7.92
CA ARG A 429 -24.55 -22.45 8.87
C ARG A 429 -23.49 -23.40 8.29
N LEU A 430 -23.79 -24.17 7.24
CA LEU A 430 -22.83 -25.07 6.59
C LEU A 430 -21.67 -24.31 5.92
N ARG A 431 -21.87 -23.03 5.54
CA ARG A 431 -20.80 -22.19 4.97
C ARG A 431 -19.68 -21.87 5.97
N ALA A 432 -19.93 -22.02 7.27
CA ALA A 432 -18.92 -21.81 8.29
C ALA A 432 -17.83 -22.91 8.28
N VAL A 433 -18.13 -24.09 7.72
CA VAL A 433 -17.19 -25.21 7.64
C VAL A 433 -16.32 -25.08 6.39
N PRO A 434 -14.98 -25.10 6.52
CA PRO A 434 -14.09 -25.00 5.37
C PRO A 434 -14.21 -26.19 4.41
N ALA A 435 -14.30 -25.91 3.10
CA ALA A 435 -14.37 -26.94 2.06
C ALA A 435 -13.22 -27.96 2.14
N VAL A 436 -12.01 -27.49 2.45
CA VAL A 436 -10.80 -28.31 2.58
C VAL A 436 -10.95 -29.35 3.68
N LEU A 437 -11.53 -28.97 4.82
CA LEU A 437 -11.79 -29.90 5.91
C LEU A 437 -12.80 -30.96 5.50
N VAL A 438 -13.92 -30.55 4.90
CA VAL A 438 -14.97 -31.49 4.47
C VAL A 438 -14.41 -32.49 3.48
N ALA A 439 -13.62 -32.03 2.52
CA ALA A 439 -13.02 -32.88 1.50
C ALA A 439 -12.08 -33.94 2.14
N VAL A 440 -11.21 -33.53 3.07
CA VAL A 440 -10.28 -34.44 3.76
C VAL A 440 -11.02 -35.42 4.68
N VAL A 441 -12.00 -34.94 5.45
CA VAL A 441 -12.79 -35.78 6.36
C VAL A 441 -13.59 -36.80 5.56
N LEU A 442 -14.23 -36.40 4.45
CA LEU A 442 -14.98 -37.32 3.60
C LEU A 442 -14.06 -38.35 2.94
N ALA A 443 -12.93 -37.92 2.37
CA ALA A 443 -11.93 -38.85 1.82
C ALA A 443 -11.45 -39.86 2.86
N THR A 444 -11.18 -39.41 4.09
CA THR A 444 -10.76 -40.28 5.20
C THR A 444 -11.90 -41.23 5.63
N ALA A 445 -13.13 -40.73 5.72
CA ALA A 445 -14.30 -41.51 6.13
C ALA A 445 -14.70 -42.58 5.11
N VAL A 446 -14.46 -42.35 3.82
CA VAL A 446 -14.69 -43.35 2.76
C VAL A 446 -13.57 -44.40 2.79
N THR A 447 -12.32 -43.98 2.89
CA THR A 447 -11.17 -44.91 2.78
C THR A 447 -10.88 -45.74 4.02
N ALA A 448 -11.15 -45.21 5.22
CA ALA A 448 -10.86 -45.90 6.48
C ALA A 448 -11.65 -47.22 6.67
N PRO A 449 -12.99 -47.27 6.50
CA PRO A 449 -13.75 -48.50 6.68
C PRO A 449 -13.61 -49.49 5.53
N LEU A 450 -13.38 -49.00 4.30
CA LEU A 450 -13.25 -49.85 3.11
C LEU A 450 -11.92 -50.59 3.04
N GLY A 451 -10.96 -50.27 3.92
CA GLY A 451 -9.66 -50.93 3.97
C GLY A 451 -8.83 -50.74 2.69
N TRP A 452 -9.16 -49.74 1.87
CA TRP A 452 -8.49 -49.53 0.59
C TRP A 452 -6.98 -49.33 0.79
N PRO A 453 -6.12 -50.01 0.00
CA PRO A 453 -4.66 -49.95 0.07
C PRO A 453 -4.09 -48.64 -0.52
N ILE A 454 -4.66 -47.49 -0.15
CA ILE A 454 -4.20 -46.17 -0.61
C ILE A 454 -3.06 -45.68 0.28
N GLN A 455 -2.09 -44.99 -0.32
CA GLN A 455 -1.06 -44.25 0.42
C GLN A 455 -1.68 -43.23 1.38
N ARG A 456 -1.28 -43.30 2.66
CA ARG A 456 -1.70 -42.37 3.70
C ARG A 456 -0.53 -41.53 4.20
N VAL A 457 -0.84 -40.47 4.93
CA VAL A 457 0.18 -39.60 5.56
C VAL A 457 1.01 -40.42 6.54
N ALA A 458 2.32 -40.51 6.29
CA ALA A 458 3.27 -41.07 7.23
C ALA A 458 3.63 -40.02 8.29
N PHE A 459 3.20 -40.25 9.54
CA PHE A 459 3.44 -39.33 10.65
C PHE A 459 4.01 -40.11 11.86
N GLU A 460 5.24 -39.83 12.22
CA GLU A 460 5.99 -40.52 13.28
C GLU A 460 6.04 -39.72 14.58
N GLY A 461 5.87 -38.39 14.50
CA GLY A 461 5.84 -37.48 15.66
C GLY A 461 6.76 -36.29 15.49
N LEU A 462 6.47 -35.17 16.15
CA LEU A 462 7.18 -33.88 15.90
C LEU A 462 8.72 -33.97 16.03
N SER A 463 9.24 -34.82 16.91
CA SER A 463 10.68 -34.99 17.09
C SER A 463 11.39 -35.63 15.90
N SER A 464 10.69 -36.40 15.06
CA SER A 464 11.29 -37.09 13.90
C SER A 464 11.69 -36.13 12.77
N ALA A 465 11.07 -34.95 12.70
CA ALA A 465 11.44 -33.91 11.74
C ALA A 465 12.47 -32.92 12.25
N VAL A 466 12.76 -32.89 13.56
CA VAL A 466 13.79 -32.00 14.09
C VAL A 466 15.15 -32.49 13.62
N ARG A 467 15.70 -31.81 12.61
CA ARG A 467 17.03 -32.10 12.07
C ARG A 467 17.88 -30.85 12.27
N GLN A 468 18.87 -30.94 13.15
CA GLN A 468 19.84 -29.86 13.25
C GLN A 468 20.65 -29.81 11.96
N PRO A 469 20.90 -28.62 11.38
CA PRO A 469 21.73 -28.49 10.21
C PRO A 469 23.18 -28.88 10.58
N ALA A 470 23.57 -30.10 10.22
CA ALA A 470 24.95 -30.57 10.39
C ALA A 470 25.88 -29.86 9.39
N GLY A 471 27.14 -29.62 9.78
CA GLY A 471 28.14 -29.04 8.89
C GLY A 471 27.84 -27.61 8.44
N LEU A 472 27.17 -26.79 9.27
CA LEU A 472 26.78 -25.42 8.93
C LEU A 472 27.94 -24.59 8.35
N TRP A 473 29.14 -24.76 8.91
CA TRP A 473 30.36 -24.09 8.45
C TRP A 473 30.74 -24.46 7.00
N GLU A 474 30.73 -25.75 6.68
CA GLU A 474 31.01 -26.24 5.34
C GLU A 474 29.92 -25.80 4.36
N LEU A 475 28.65 -25.80 4.81
CA LEU A 475 27.53 -25.35 4.01
C LEU A 475 27.56 -23.84 3.69
N MET A 476 28.02 -23.03 4.64
CA MET A 476 28.19 -21.59 4.46
C MET A 476 29.35 -21.23 3.52
N SER A 477 30.25 -22.18 3.23
CA SER A 477 31.32 -21.99 2.26
C SER A 477 30.86 -22.18 0.80
N ASP A 478 29.69 -22.78 0.59
CA ASP A 478 29.09 -22.97 -0.73
C ASP A 478 28.29 -21.72 -1.16
N GLY A 479 28.74 -21.04 -2.20
CA GLY A 479 28.07 -19.84 -2.73
C GLY A 479 26.65 -20.09 -3.25
N SER A 480 26.32 -21.32 -3.66
CA SER A 480 24.98 -21.67 -4.15
C SER A 480 23.91 -21.62 -3.04
N VAL A 481 24.32 -21.89 -1.80
CA VAL A 481 23.46 -21.88 -0.61
C VAL A 481 23.04 -20.44 -0.29
N TRP A 482 23.97 -19.49 -0.37
CA TRP A 482 23.69 -18.06 -0.18
C TRP A 482 22.76 -17.51 -1.25
N LEU A 483 22.98 -17.89 -2.52
CA LEU A 483 22.10 -17.48 -3.61
C LEU A 483 20.68 -18.00 -3.39
N THR A 484 20.54 -19.29 -3.06
CA THR A 484 19.24 -19.91 -2.81
C THR A 484 18.56 -19.30 -1.58
N ALA A 485 19.28 -19.09 -0.48
CA ALA A 485 18.77 -18.45 0.72
C ALA A 485 18.30 -17.00 0.44
N GLY A 486 19.06 -16.25 -0.37
CA GLY A 486 18.66 -14.91 -0.81
C GLY A 486 17.36 -14.90 -1.61
N VAL A 487 17.16 -15.90 -2.47
CA VAL A 487 15.93 -16.04 -3.27
C VAL A 487 14.74 -16.47 -2.42
N VAL A 488 14.93 -17.44 -1.51
CA VAL A 488 13.91 -17.81 -0.53
C VAL A 488 13.54 -16.61 0.33
N ALA A 489 14.52 -15.85 0.83
CA ALA A 489 14.28 -14.64 1.60
C ALA A 489 13.51 -13.59 0.79
N LEU A 490 13.87 -13.37 -0.47
CA LEU A 490 13.20 -12.41 -1.35
C LEU A 490 11.73 -12.78 -1.58
N VAL A 491 11.48 -14.02 -2.01
CA VAL A 491 10.12 -14.51 -2.31
C VAL A 491 9.28 -14.54 -1.03
N ALA A 492 9.82 -15.08 0.06
CA ALA A 492 9.11 -15.13 1.35
C ALA A 492 8.74 -13.75 1.88
N SER A 493 9.63 -12.76 1.72
CA SER A 493 9.38 -11.38 2.13
C SER A 493 8.34 -10.69 1.25
N ALA A 494 8.46 -10.83 -0.07
CA ALA A 494 7.51 -10.25 -1.02
C ALA A 494 6.10 -10.80 -0.78
N GLU A 495 5.95 -12.13 -0.68
CA GLU A 495 4.66 -12.76 -0.39
C GLU A 495 4.08 -12.32 0.94
N THR A 496 4.89 -12.28 2.00
CA THR A 496 4.46 -11.83 3.33
C THR A 496 3.91 -10.43 3.29
N LEU A 497 4.63 -9.48 2.66
CA LEU A 497 4.23 -8.08 2.70
C LEU A 497 3.09 -7.77 1.75
N LEU A 498 2.97 -8.51 0.63
CA LEU A 498 1.78 -8.48 -0.22
C LEU A 498 0.57 -9.05 0.51
N CYS A 499 0.73 -10.14 1.25
CA CYS A 499 -0.31 -10.68 2.12
C CYS A 499 -0.70 -9.65 3.19
N ALA A 500 0.25 -8.99 3.84
CA ALA A 500 -0.01 -7.96 4.84
C ALA A 500 -0.83 -6.80 4.24
N ALA A 501 -0.42 -6.31 3.06
CA ALA A 501 -1.11 -5.24 2.35
C ALA A 501 -2.52 -5.64 1.88
N ALA A 502 -2.72 -6.90 1.48
CA ALA A 502 -4.03 -7.43 1.10
C ALA A 502 -4.95 -7.59 2.32
N VAL A 503 -4.43 -8.16 3.42
CA VAL A 503 -5.16 -8.33 4.69
C VAL A 503 -5.58 -7.00 5.27
N ASP A 504 -4.69 -6.00 5.23
CA ASP A 504 -4.99 -4.63 5.63
C ASP A 504 -6.25 -4.10 4.91
N GLN A 505 -6.41 -4.38 3.61
CA GLN A 505 -7.58 -3.92 2.85
C GLN A 505 -8.89 -4.62 3.26
N MET A 506 -8.83 -5.73 3.98
CA MET A 506 -10.00 -6.52 4.39
C MET A 506 -10.59 -6.11 5.75
N HIS A 507 -9.92 -5.25 6.51
CA HIS A 507 -10.37 -4.82 7.83
C HIS A 507 -10.13 -3.34 8.13
N ARG A 508 -10.76 -2.84 9.20
CA ARG A 508 -10.61 -1.45 9.69
C ARG A 508 -9.76 -1.33 10.96
N GLY A 509 -9.19 -2.43 11.47
CA GLY A 509 -8.34 -2.47 12.65
C GLY A 509 -6.92 -1.92 12.42
N GLN A 510 -6.02 -2.20 13.38
CA GLN A 510 -4.61 -1.79 13.32
C GLN A 510 -3.92 -2.27 12.03
N ARG A 511 -3.31 -1.34 11.31
CA ARG A 511 -2.56 -1.59 10.06
C ARG A 511 -1.24 -2.33 10.31
N ALA A 512 -0.77 -3.07 9.30
CA ALA A 512 0.50 -3.77 9.36
C ALA A 512 1.70 -2.82 9.48
N ARG A 513 2.63 -3.15 10.39
CA ARG A 513 3.97 -2.56 10.44
C ARG A 513 4.96 -3.44 9.68
N TYR A 514 5.24 -3.11 8.43
CA TYR A 514 5.96 -3.99 7.50
C TYR A 514 7.37 -4.37 7.96
N ASP A 515 8.16 -3.44 8.50
CA ASP A 515 9.53 -3.76 8.98
C ASP A 515 9.48 -4.76 10.14
N ARG A 516 8.54 -4.56 11.08
CA ARG A 516 8.30 -5.47 12.19
C ARG A 516 7.79 -6.83 11.72
N GLU A 517 6.92 -6.85 10.72
CA GLU A 517 6.43 -8.09 10.11
C GLU A 517 7.56 -8.84 9.42
N LEU A 518 8.41 -8.15 8.67
CA LEU A 518 9.57 -8.73 8.00
C LEU A 518 10.56 -9.32 9.00
N THR A 519 10.89 -8.58 10.08
CA THR A 519 11.73 -9.11 11.17
C THR A 519 11.09 -10.33 11.83
N ALA A 520 9.77 -10.31 12.08
CA ALA A 520 9.06 -11.42 12.68
C ALA A 520 9.09 -12.68 11.82
N GLN A 521 8.85 -12.57 10.50
CA GLN A 521 9.02 -13.68 9.58
C GLN A 521 10.45 -14.19 9.55
N GLY A 522 11.43 -13.29 9.56
CA GLY A 522 12.84 -13.66 9.60
C GLY A 522 13.20 -14.48 10.84
N VAL A 523 12.72 -14.06 12.01
CA VAL A 523 12.88 -14.83 13.27
C VAL A 523 12.19 -16.19 13.15
N GLY A 524 10.95 -16.23 12.64
CA GLY A 524 10.23 -17.48 12.41
C GLY A 524 10.97 -18.44 11.48
N ASN A 525 11.47 -17.94 10.35
CA ASN A 525 12.25 -18.71 9.37
C ASN A 525 13.59 -19.16 9.93
N ALA A 526 14.28 -18.33 10.72
CA ALA A 526 15.50 -18.74 11.40
C ALA A 526 15.24 -19.93 12.34
N VAL A 527 14.16 -19.86 13.13
CA VAL A 527 13.75 -20.96 14.02
C VAL A 527 13.34 -22.20 13.23
N CYS A 528 12.55 -22.06 12.16
CA CYS A 528 12.22 -23.19 11.29
C CYS A 528 13.46 -23.84 10.69
N GLY A 529 14.40 -23.05 10.19
CA GLY A 529 15.64 -23.56 9.61
C GLY A 529 16.49 -24.32 10.62
N ALA A 530 16.61 -23.80 11.84
CA ALA A 530 17.30 -24.47 12.95
C ALA A 530 16.63 -25.80 13.35
N LEU A 531 15.31 -25.91 13.17
CA LEU A 531 14.55 -27.14 13.41
C LEU A 531 14.51 -28.08 12.20
N GLY A 532 15.10 -27.72 11.05
CA GLY A 532 15.01 -28.50 9.81
C GLY A 532 13.60 -28.48 9.17
N ALA A 533 12.79 -27.47 9.51
CA ALA A 533 11.44 -27.30 9.01
C ALA A 533 11.39 -26.46 7.72
N LEU A 534 10.19 -26.31 7.16
CA LEU A 534 9.96 -25.50 5.96
C LEU A 534 10.03 -24.00 6.29
N PRO A 535 10.35 -23.14 5.31
CA PRO A 535 10.14 -21.71 5.48
C PRO A 535 8.65 -21.39 5.54
N MET A 536 8.34 -20.29 6.22
CA MET A 536 7.03 -19.68 6.31
C MET A 536 6.97 -18.33 5.60
N THR A 537 5.75 -17.99 5.17
CA THR A 537 5.38 -16.67 4.69
C THR A 537 4.01 -16.28 5.24
N GLY A 538 3.59 -15.03 5.04
CA GLY A 538 2.19 -14.64 5.20
C GLY A 538 1.28 -15.33 4.18
N VAL A 539 0.34 -16.16 4.64
CA VAL A 539 -0.53 -16.95 3.75
C VAL A 539 -1.89 -16.27 3.59
N ILE A 540 -2.19 -15.78 2.38
CA ILE A 540 -3.43 -15.05 2.10
C ILE A 540 -4.70 -15.89 2.31
N VAL A 541 -4.67 -17.18 1.98
CA VAL A 541 -5.84 -18.08 2.15
C VAL A 541 -6.21 -18.21 3.63
N ARG A 542 -5.21 -18.35 4.52
CA ARG A 542 -5.43 -18.45 5.97
C ARG A 542 -5.80 -17.09 6.56
N SER A 543 -5.09 -16.04 6.17
CA SER A 543 -5.30 -14.69 6.69
C SER A 543 -6.65 -14.10 6.28
N SER A 544 -7.07 -14.32 5.03
CA SER A 544 -8.41 -13.91 4.57
C SER A 544 -9.53 -14.71 5.25
N ALA A 545 -9.34 -16.01 5.49
CA ALA A 545 -10.27 -16.81 6.28
C ALA A 545 -10.34 -16.33 7.73
N ASN A 546 -9.21 -15.96 8.32
CA ASN A 546 -9.12 -15.39 9.66
C ASN A 546 -9.97 -14.12 9.79
N VAL A 547 -9.79 -13.17 8.87
CA VAL A 547 -10.56 -11.91 8.83
C VAL A 547 -12.04 -12.18 8.57
N ARG A 548 -12.39 -13.06 7.62
CA ARG A 548 -13.78 -13.41 7.30
C ARG A 548 -14.49 -14.14 8.43
N ALA A 549 -13.77 -14.92 9.23
CA ALA A 549 -14.29 -15.57 10.43
C ALA A 549 -14.48 -14.59 11.61
N GLY A 550 -14.08 -13.32 11.44
CA GLY A 550 -14.34 -12.24 12.39
C GLY A 550 -13.22 -11.96 13.38
N ALA A 551 -12.00 -12.47 13.15
CA ALA A 551 -10.85 -12.16 14.00
C ALA A 551 -10.58 -10.66 14.06
N ARG A 552 -10.15 -10.19 15.24
CA ARG A 552 -9.87 -8.75 15.48
C ARG A 552 -8.45 -8.50 15.99
N THR A 553 -7.76 -9.54 16.44
CA THR A 553 -6.45 -9.44 17.08
C THR A 553 -5.49 -10.55 16.65
N ARG A 554 -4.23 -10.43 17.09
CA ARG A 554 -3.19 -11.45 16.89
C ARG A 554 -3.47 -12.78 17.60
N TRP A 555 -4.33 -12.77 18.62
CA TRP A 555 -4.63 -13.98 19.39
C TRP A 555 -5.28 -15.07 18.54
N SER A 556 -5.99 -14.71 17.46
CA SER A 556 -6.52 -15.72 16.55
C SER A 556 -5.41 -16.56 15.90
N ALA A 557 -4.31 -15.92 15.49
CA ALA A 557 -3.15 -16.63 14.93
C ALA A 557 -2.43 -17.49 15.99
N VAL A 558 -2.30 -16.96 17.21
CA VAL A 558 -1.69 -17.68 18.34
C VAL A 558 -2.50 -18.92 18.72
N PHE A 559 -3.81 -18.77 18.91
CA PHE A 559 -4.69 -19.89 19.20
C PHE A 559 -4.67 -20.92 18.07
N HIS A 560 -4.62 -20.50 16.81
CA HIS A 560 -4.44 -21.42 15.69
C HIS A 560 -3.19 -22.30 15.85
N GLY A 561 -2.04 -21.69 16.18
CA GLY A 561 -0.80 -22.44 16.43
C GLY A 561 -0.90 -23.39 17.62
N VAL A 562 -1.60 -22.97 18.69
CA VAL A 562 -1.89 -23.82 19.87
C VAL A 562 -2.80 -24.99 19.51
N TRP A 563 -3.84 -24.78 18.71
CA TRP A 563 -4.71 -25.86 18.22
C TRP A 563 -3.94 -26.86 17.37
N LEU A 564 -3.05 -26.37 16.51
CA LEU A 564 -2.20 -27.21 15.68
C LEU A 564 -1.26 -28.08 16.52
N LEU A 565 -0.59 -27.49 17.51
CA LEU A 565 0.25 -28.21 18.46
C LEU A 565 -0.56 -29.24 19.28
N GLY A 566 -1.68 -28.81 19.86
CA GLY A 566 -2.54 -29.68 20.67
C GLY A 566 -3.10 -30.86 19.88
N PHE A 567 -3.59 -30.64 18.65
CA PHE A 567 -4.12 -31.70 17.80
C PHE A 567 -3.07 -32.77 17.48
N VAL A 568 -1.84 -32.33 17.17
CA VAL A 568 -0.76 -33.23 16.78
C VAL A 568 -0.25 -34.05 17.96
N LEU A 569 -0.27 -33.49 19.18
CA LEU A 569 0.11 -34.21 20.39
C LEU A 569 -0.99 -35.17 20.88
N LEU A 570 -2.27 -34.78 20.74
CA LEU A 570 -3.39 -35.54 21.30
C LEU A 570 -3.97 -36.58 20.34
N ALA A 571 -3.89 -36.35 19.02
CA ALA A 571 -4.54 -37.19 18.01
C ALA A 571 -3.63 -37.51 16.79
N PRO A 572 -2.37 -37.96 16.98
CA PRO A 572 -1.48 -38.28 15.85
C PRO A 572 -2.02 -39.42 14.97
N GLY A 573 -2.81 -40.34 15.54
CA GLY A 573 -3.46 -41.42 14.79
C GLY A 573 -4.44 -40.90 13.73
N ALA A 574 -5.12 -39.77 13.97
CA ALA A 574 -6.03 -39.18 13.00
C ALA A 574 -5.29 -38.68 11.75
N LEU A 575 -4.06 -38.18 11.91
CA LEU A 575 -3.22 -37.75 10.78
C LEU A 575 -2.88 -38.91 9.86
N ARG A 576 -2.57 -40.08 10.43
CA ARG A 576 -2.20 -41.31 9.68
C ARG A 576 -3.34 -41.92 8.87
N LEU A 577 -4.58 -41.49 9.12
CA LEU A 577 -5.74 -41.95 8.34
C LEU A 577 -5.93 -41.17 7.04
N ILE A 578 -5.31 -39.98 6.92
CA ILE A 578 -5.53 -39.07 5.79
C ILE A 578 -4.88 -39.65 4.52
N PRO A 579 -5.65 -39.85 3.42
CA PRO A 579 -5.09 -40.28 2.13
C PRO A 579 -4.23 -39.18 1.50
N THR A 580 -3.07 -39.54 0.93
CA THR A 580 -2.19 -38.59 0.23
C THR A 580 -2.84 -38.01 -1.03
N ALA A 581 -3.67 -38.79 -1.74
CA ALA A 581 -4.43 -38.34 -2.89
C ALA A 581 -5.36 -37.15 -2.56
N ALA A 582 -5.93 -37.12 -1.36
CA ALA A 582 -6.75 -35.98 -0.91
C ALA A 582 -5.90 -34.71 -0.69
N LEU A 583 -4.68 -34.85 -0.19
CA LEU A 583 -3.75 -33.71 -0.05
C LEU A 583 -3.26 -33.21 -1.42
N ALA A 584 -2.99 -34.12 -2.34
CA ALA A 584 -2.64 -33.78 -3.72
C ALA A 584 -3.77 -33.02 -4.43
N ALA A 585 -5.03 -33.43 -4.25
CA ALA A 585 -6.21 -32.73 -4.78
C ALA A 585 -6.28 -31.27 -4.32
N ILE A 586 -5.99 -31.02 -3.04
CA ILE A 586 -5.93 -29.66 -2.48
C ILE A 586 -4.88 -28.82 -3.21
N LEU A 587 -3.71 -29.39 -3.48
CA LEU A 587 -2.64 -28.68 -4.17
C LEU A 587 -2.87 -28.53 -5.68
N VAL A 588 -3.50 -29.50 -6.34
CA VAL A 588 -3.93 -29.37 -7.73
C VAL A 588 -4.85 -28.16 -7.88
N LEU A 589 -5.88 -28.06 -7.02
CA LEU A 589 -6.77 -26.90 -7.04
C LEU A 589 -6.05 -25.60 -6.64
N THR A 590 -5.10 -25.66 -5.70
CA THR A 590 -4.29 -24.51 -5.30
C THR A 590 -3.42 -24.03 -6.46
N GLY A 591 -2.79 -24.94 -7.21
CA GLY A 591 -1.98 -24.63 -8.39
C GLY A 591 -2.80 -23.92 -9.46
N VAL A 592 -4.02 -24.39 -9.74
CA VAL A 592 -4.95 -23.71 -10.66
C VAL A 592 -5.32 -22.31 -10.15
N ARG A 593 -5.57 -22.14 -8.85
CA ARG A 593 -5.93 -20.84 -8.25
C ARG A 593 -4.78 -19.84 -8.22
N LEU A 594 -3.53 -20.30 -8.15
CA LEU A 594 -2.34 -19.44 -8.24
C LEU A 594 -2.17 -18.84 -9.64
N VAL A 595 -2.71 -19.48 -10.68
CA VAL A 595 -2.79 -18.92 -12.03
C VAL A 595 -3.96 -17.95 -12.11
N GLU A 596 -3.79 -16.73 -11.60
CA GLU A 596 -4.80 -15.67 -11.64
C GLU A 596 -4.99 -15.08 -13.05
N ALA A 597 -5.62 -15.85 -13.95
CA ALA A 597 -5.82 -15.46 -15.36
C ALA A 597 -6.50 -14.09 -15.53
N HIS A 598 -7.38 -13.71 -14.58
CA HIS A 598 -8.02 -12.40 -14.57
C HIS A 598 -7.03 -11.27 -14.30
N ALA A 599 -6.12 -11.43 -13.33
CA ALA A 599 -5.08 -10.45 -13.01
C ALA A 599 -4.06 -10.31 -14.14
N ILE A 600 -3.64 -11.43 -14.75
CA ILE A 600 -2.74 -11.43 -15.91
C ILE A 600 -3.40 -10.71 -17.10
N ARG A 601 -4.69 -10.97 -17.36
CA ARG A 601 -5.44 -10.28 -18.43
C ARG A 601 -5.61 -8.79 -18.15
N ALA A 602 -5.86 -8.40 -16.90
CA ALA A 602 -5.94 -7.00 -16.50
C ALA A 602 -4.59 -6.29 -16.72
N LEU A 603 -3.48 -6.90 -16.28
CA LEU A 603 -2.13 -6.38 -16.47
C LEU A 603 -1.79 -6.22 -17.96
N TRP A 604 -2.16 -7.21 -18.80
CA TRP A 604 -1.94 -7.14 -20.25
C TRP A 604 -2.72 -6.00 -20.92
N ARG A 605 -3.93 -5.70 -20.43
CA ARG A 605 -4.76 -4.58 -20.92
C ARG A 605 -4.20 -3.23 -20.47
N GLU A 606 -3.60 -3.16 -19.29
CA GLU A 606 -2.98 -1.93 -18.76
C GLU A 606 -1.63 -1.64 -19.41
N SER A 607 -0.74 -2.64 -19.49
CA SER A 607 0.57 -2.51 -20.13
C SER A 607 0.98 -3.83 -20.77
N ARG A 608 1.05 -3.83 -22.12
CA ARG A 608 1.54 -4.99 -22.88
C ARG A 608 2.96 -5.40 -22.50
N VAL A 609 3.81 -4.44 -22.10
CA VAL A 609 5.18 -4.72 -21.67
C VAL A 609 5.19 -5.46 -20.32
N GLU A 610 4.42 -5.01 -19.34
CA GLU A 610 4.31 -5.71 -18.04
C GLU A 610 3.67 -7.10 -18.22
N GLY A 611 2.63 -7.20 -19.05
CA GLY A 611 2.04 -8.48 -19.43
C GLY A 611 3.06 -9.44 -20.06
N ALA A 612 3.93 -8.94 -20.94
CA ALA A 612 5.01 -9.74 -21.52
C ALA A 612 6.04 -10.19 -20.48
N ILE A 613 6.46 -9.32 -19.56
CA ILE A 613 7.37 -9.68 -18.46
C ILE A 613 6.75 -10.80 -17.61
N CYS A 614 5.47 -10.69 -17.28
CA CYS A 614 4.73 -11.71 -16.54
C CYS A 614 4.73 -13.07 -17.27
N VAL A 615 4.40 -13.09 -18.56
CA VAL A 615 4.35 -14.33 -19.36
C VAL A 615 5.73 -14.95 -19.54
N VAL A 616 6.77 -14.15 -19.81
CA VAL A 616 8.16 -14.64 -19.93
C VAL A 616 8.64 -15.21 -18.60
N THR A 617 8.38 -14.53 -17.49
CA THR A 617 8.70 -15.02 -16.15
C THR A 617 8.04 -16.38 -15.91
N ALA A 618 6.74 -16.50 -16.15
CA ALA A 618 6.00 -17.77 -15.98
C ALA A 618 6.54 -18.89 -16.88
N ALA A 619 6.81 -18.59 -18.16
CA ALA A 619 7.35 -19.55 -19.11
C ALA A 619 8.75 -20.05 -18.70
N THR A 620 9.61 -19.17 -18.19
CA THR A 620 10.94 -19.56 -17.69
C THR A 620 10.85 -20.39 -16.41
N VAL A 621 9.92 -20.07 -15.49
CA VAL A 621 9.69 -20.90 -14.29
C VAL A 621 9.27 -22.32 -14.67
N VAL A 622 8.38 -22.47 -15.65
CA VAL A 622 7.88 -23.78 -16.10
C VAL A 622 8.92 -24.52 -16.93
N GLY A 623 9.66 -23.81 -17.78
CA GLY A 623 10.57 -24.40 -18.77
C GLY A 623 11.99 -24.65 -18.28
N VAL A 624 12.46 -23.88 -17.29
CA VAL A 624 13.85 -23.95 -16.79
C VAL A 624 13.83 -24.25 -15.30
N ASP A 625 13.63 -23.23 -14.47
CA ASP A 625 13.54 -23.32 -13.01
C ASP A 625 13.03 -21.99 -12.43
N LEU A 626 12.64 -22.02 -11.15
CA LEU A 626 12.04 -20.86 -10.48
C LEU A 626 13.06 -19.72 -10.25
N LEU A 627 14.30 -20.04 -9.91
CA LEU A 627 15.37 -19.07 -9.68
C LEU A 627 15.64 -18.25 -10.95
N SER A 628 15.88 -18.92 -12.07
CA SER A 628 16.10 -18.34 -13.40
C SER A 628 14.90 -17.49 -13.83
N GLY A 629 13.68 -17.96 -13.57
CA GLY A 629 12.46 -17.23 -13.86
C GLY A 629 12.37 -15.89 -13.12
N VAL A 630 12.61 -15.90 -11.80
CA VAL A 630 12.57 -14.69 -10.96
C VAL A 630 13.67 -13.70 -11.38
N LEU A 631 14.91 -14.16 -11.56
CA LEU A 631 16.03 -13.30 -11.97
C LEU A 631 15.78 -12.65 -13.32
N LEU A 632 15.26 -13.40 -14.30
CA LEU A 632 14.89 -12.87 -15.60
C LEU A 632 13.76 -11.85 -15.49
N GLY A 633 12.70 -12.15 -14.72
CA GLY A 633 11.58 -11.25 -14.52
C GLY A 633 12.00 -9.92 -13.89
N VAL A 634 12.78 -9.97 -12.81
CA VAL A 634 13.35 -8.78 -12.15
C VAL A 634 14.26 -8.02 -13.11
N GLY A 635 15.14 -8.71 -13.84
CA GLY A 635 16.03 -8.10 -14.82
C GLY A 635 15.28 -7.36 -15.92
N LEU A 636 14.21 -7.94 -16.47
CA LEU A 636 13.35 -7.30 -17.46
C LEU A 636 12.57 -6.10 -16.89
N ALA A 637 12.09 -6.20 -15.64
CA ALA A 637 11.42 -5.09 -14.96
C ALA A 637 12.38 -3.90 -14.74
N VAL A 638 13.62 -4.17 -14.32
CA VAL A 638 14.67 -3.15 -14.17
C VAL A 638 15.04 -2.57 -15.54
N ALA A 639 15.22 -3.39 -16.57
CA ALA A 639 15.51 -2.92 -17.93
C ALA A 639 14.40 -2.00 -18.48
N LYS A 640 13.13 -2.34 -18.25
CA LYS A 640 11.98 -1.48 -18.58
C LYS A 640 12.05 -0.15 -17.83
N LEU A 641 12.37 -0.18 -16.53
CA LEU A 641 12.50 1.03 -15.71
C LEU A 641 13.58 1.95 -16.29
N ILE A 642 14.77 1.41 -16.54
CA ILE A 642 15.89 2.14 -17.15
C ILE A 642 15.48 2.73 -18.51
N HIS A 643 14.80 1.96 -19.36
CA HIS A 643 14.34 2.43 -20.67
C HIS A 643 13.30 3.56 -20.57
N THR A 644 12.37 3.47 -19.61
CA THR A 644 11.31 4.46 -19.39
C THR A 644 11.89 5.79 -18.91
N PHE A 645 12.79 5.75 -17.92
CA PHE A 645 13.40 6.94 -17.33
C PHE A 645 14.54 7.56 -18.15
N SER A 646 15.03 6.86 -19.18
CA SER A 646 16.11 7.35 -20.07
C SER A 646 15.58 7.92 -21.40
N ARG A 647 14.38 8.50 -21.43
CA ARG A 647 13.83 9.12 -22.66
C ARG A 647 14.30 10.57 -22.77
N LEU A 648 15.14 10.85 -23.76
CA LEU A 648 15.54 12.19 -24.18
C LEU A 648 14.92 12.52 -25.55
N ARG A 649 14.10 13.56 -25.60
CA ARG A 649 13.61 14.18 -26.83
C ARG A 649 14.38 15.47 -27.07
N ILE A 650 14.85 15.65 -28.30
CA ILE A 650 15.59 16.84 -28.72
C ILE A 650 14.81 17.41 -29.89
N ARG A 651 14.30 18.63 -29.74
CA ARG A 651 13.61 19.36 -30.80
C ARG A 651 14.49 20.51 -31.26
N ARG A 652 14.71 20.57 -32.57
CA ARG A 652 15.43 21.67 -33.22
C ARG A 652 14.40 22.69 -33.72
N ARG A 653 14.61 23.96 -33.41
CA ARG A 653 13.90 25.09 -34.00
C ARG A 653 14.94 26.04 -34.59
N ASP A 654 14.95 26.13 -35.92
CA ASP A 654 15.71 27.13 -36.65
C ASP A 654 14.86 28.40 -36.73
N ASP A 655 15.44 29.55 -36.37
CA ASP A 655 14.87 30.86 -36.68
C ASP A 655 15.72 31.51 -37.78
N PRO A 656 15.30 31.42 -39.06
CA PRO A 656 16.08 31.95 -40.19
C PRO A 656 16.29 33.46 -40.13
N SER A 657 15.47 34.19 -39.36
CA SER A 657 15.47 35.65 -39.34
C SER A 657 16.49 36.25 -38.36
N SER A 658 16.98 35.48 -37.39
CA SER A 658 17.79 35.99 -36.27
C SER A 658 19.16 35.35 -36.11
N GLY A 659 19.54 34.42 -37.00
CA GLY A 659 20.82 33.70 -36.92
C GLY A 659 20.96 32.83 -35.66
N ARG A 660 19.84 32.54 -34.98
CA ARG A 660 19.78 31.75 -33.75
C ARG A 660 19.21 30.36 -34.01
N LEU A 661 19.88 29.35 -33.48
CA LEU A 661 19.45 27.97 -33.47
C LEU A 661 18.99 27.61 -32.05
N THR A 662 17.78 27.05 -31.88
CA THR A 662 17.32 26.59 -30.56
C THR A 662 17.22 25.06 -30.52
N LEU A 663 17.85 24.45 -29.53
CA LEU A 663 17.69 23.03 -29.17
C LEU A 663 16.91 22.92 -27.86
N ALA A 664 15.65 22.48 -27.95
CA ALA A 664 14.84 22.18 -26.78
C ALA A 664 15.05 20.72 -26.36
N LEU A 665 15.51 20.54 -25.12
CA LEU A 665 15.73 19.24 -24.48
C LEU A 665 14.53 18.92 -23.57
N GLU A 666 13.86 17.81 -23.85
CA GLU A 666 12.70 17.33 -23.10
C GLU A 666 12.99 15.91 -22.54
N GLY A 667 12.76 15.68 -21.25
CA GLY A 667 12.95 14.40 -20.56
C GLY A 667 14.28 14.30 -19.80
N SER A 668 14.97 13.15 -19.87
CA SER A 668 16.19 12.89 -19.09
C SER A 668 17.43 12.73 -19.97
N ALA A 669 18.43 13.59 -19.78
CA ALA A 669 19.72 13.54 -20.44
C ALA A 669 20.71 12.69 -19.60
N THR A 670 20.73 11.39 -19.86
CA THR A 670 21.63 10.42 -19.22
C THR A 670 22.72 9.94 -20.16
N PHE A 671 23.77 9.29 -19.63
CA PHE A 671 24.88 8.71 -20.37
C PHE A 671 24.39 7.76 -21.47
N ILE A 672 23.26 7.08 -21.24
CA ILE A 672 22.59 6.20 -22.20
C ILE A 672 22.12 6.97 -23.45
N ARG A 673 21.72 8.24 -23.29
CA ARG A 673 21.28 9.14 -24.38
C ARG A 673 22.33 10.16 -24.80
N LEU A 674 23.51 10.13 -24.20
CA LEU A 674 24.64 11.00 -24.55
C LEU A 674 24.96 10.95 -26.06
N PRO A 675 25.02 9.79 -26.75
CA PRO A 675 25.28 9.78 -28.20
C PRO A 675 24.22 10.54 -29.01
N LYS A 676 22.96 10.54 -28.57
CA LYS A 676 21.89 11.28 -29.23
C LYS A 676 22.03 12.79 -29.02
N LEU A 677 22.47 13.20 -27.84
CA LEU A 677 22.79 14.59 -27.54
C LEU A 677 24.01 15.06 -28.36
N ALA A 678 25.08 14.28 -28.38
CA ALA A 678 26.27 14.55 -29.17
C ALA A 678 25.94 14.72 -30.66
N ALA A 679 25.21 13.76 -31.25
CA ALA A 679 24.79 13.83 -32.65
C ALA A 679 23.85 15.01 -32.97
N ALA A 680 23.13 15.55 -31.97
CA ALA A 680 22.32 16.76 -32.16
C ALA A 680 23.18 18.02 -32.13
N LEU A 681 24.20 18.07 -31.27
CA LEU A 681 25.17 19.15 -31.17
C LEU A 681 26.11 19.20 -32.39
N GLU A 682 26.55 18.06 -32.91
CA GLU A 682 27.38 17.97 -34.12
C GLU A 682 26.67 18.49 -35.38
N LYS A 683 25.32 18.48 -35.40
CA LYS A 683 24.52 19.00 -36.52
C LYS A 683 24.32 20.52 -36.48
N VAL A 684 24.89 21.18 -35.48
CA VAL A 684 24.86 22.64 -35.35
C VAL A 684 25.95 23.22 -36.28
N PRO A 685 25.60 24.10 -37.24
CA PRO A 685 26.58 24.72 -38.12
C PRO A 685 27.63 25.54 -37.32
N PRO A 686 28.87 25.69 -37.81
CA PRO A 686 29.84 26.57 -37.18
C PRO A 686 29.40 28.05 -37.24
N GLY A 687 29.80 28.85 -36.25
CA GLY A 687 29.55 30.30 -36.23
C GLY A 687 28.15 30.77 -35.82
N VAL A 688 27.16 29.88 -35.60
CA VAL A 688 25.82 30.26 -35.12
C VAL A 688 25.73 30.33 -33.60
N THR A 689 24.82 31.17 -33.12
CA THR A 689 24.44 31.21 -31.70
C THR A 689 23.42 30.10 -31.40
N LEU A 690 23.82 29.12 -30.60
CA LEU A 690 22.97 28.02 -30.14
C LEU A 690 22.33 28.37 -28.80
N HIS A 691 21.00 28.37 -28.73
CA HIS A 691 20.26 28.41 -27.49
C HIS A 691 19.81 27.01 -27.09
N VAL A 692 20.15 26.55 -25.88
CA VAL A 692 19.70 25.25 -25.38
C VAL A 692 18.62 25.49 -24.34
N ASP A 693 17.39 25.10 -24.66
CA ASP A 693 16.26 25.18 -23.75
C ASP A 693 16.18 23.90 -22.91
N ILE A 694 16.32 24.07 -21.59
CA ILE A 694 16.34 23.01 -20.58
C ILE A 694 15.06 22.96 -19.75
N MET A 695 14.05 23.79 -20.06
CA MET A 695 12.83 23.88 -19.26
C MET A 695 12.06 22.56 -19.22
N GLY A 696 12.12 21.77 -20.30
CA GLY A 696 11.53 20.43 -20.39
C GLY A 696 12.41 19.29 -19.83
N LEU A 697 13.60 19.59 -19.32
CA LEU A 697 14.55 18.58 -18.86
C LEU A 697 14.32 18.27 -17.38
N SER A 698 13.98 17.02 -17.07
CA SER A 698 13.74 16.51 -15.72
C SER A 698 15.02 16.10 -14.99
N TYR A 699 16.05 15.70 -15.73
CA TYR A 699 17.33 15.25 -15.18
C TYR A 699 18.45 15.38 -16.22
N ILE A 700 19.65 15.75 -15.78
CA ILE A 700 20.89 15.67 -16.55
C ILE A 700 21.98 15.03 -15.70
N ASP A 701 22.70 14.06 -16.24
CA ASP A 701 23.86 13.49 -15.54
C ASP A 701 25.17 14.20 -15.85
N HIS A 702 26.20 13.85 -15.08
CA HIS A 702 27.50 14.49 -15.17
C HIS A 702 28.17 14.32 -16.54
N ALA A 703 27.91 13.20 -17.23
CA ALA A 703 28.50 12.92 -18.54
C ALA A 703 27.88 13.82 -19.62
N CYS A 704 26.55 13.98 -19.63
CA CYS A 704 25.87 14.90 -20.55
C CYS A 704 26.22 16.37 -20.27
N LEU A 705 26.39 16.76 -19.00
CA LEU A 705 26.84 18.09 -18.63
C LEU A 705 28.26 18.37 -19.15
N THR A 706 29.18 17.44 -18.94
CA THR A 706 30.58 17.55 -19.41
C THR A 706 30.64 17.63 -20.93
N LEU A 707 29.79 16.88 -21.64
CA LEU A 707 29.67 16.98 -23.10
C LEU A 707 29.27 18.40 -23.52
N LEU A 708 28.24 19.00 -22.90
CA LEU A 708 27.80 20.37 -23.24
C LEU A 708 28.91 21.40 -22.98
N MET A 709 29.61 21.30 -21.85
CA MET A 709 30.71 22.22 -21.49
C MET A 709 31.91 22.09 -22.44
N ASN A 710 32.27 20.87 -22.84
CA ASN A 710 33.37 20.66 -23.78
C ASN A 710 32.99 21.11 -25.19
N TRP A 711 31.73 20.86 -25.59
CA TRP A 711 31.22 21.29 -26.88
C TRP A 711 31.13 22.82 -26.98
N GLU A 712 30.72 23.52 -25.91
CA GLU A 712 30.73 24.99 -25.83
C GLU A 712 32.10 25.57 -26.18
N LYS A 713 33.15 25.10 -25.51
CA LYS A 713 34.54 25.57 -25.74
C LYS A 713 34.99 25.32 -27.19
N GLN A 714 34.62 24.18 -27.76
CA GLN A 714 34.94 23.85 -29.16
C GLN A 714 34.17 24.75 -30.13
N HIS A 715 32.89 25.00 -29.87
CA HIS A 715 32.04 25.83 -30.73
C HIS A 715 32.47 27.30 -30.70
N GLU A 716 32.85 27.82 -29.53
CA GLU A 716 33.45 29.15 -29.36
C GLU A 716 34.74 29.33 -30.17
N ALA A 717 35.60 28.29 -30.21
CA ALA A 717 36.81 28.32 -31.04
C ALA A 717 36.51 28.43 -32.56
N THR A 718 35.31 28.03 -32.99
CA THR A 718 34.84 28.19 -34.39
C THR A 718 34.03 29.45 -34.63
N GLY A 719 33.99 30.39 -33.67
CA GLY A 719 33.28 31.66 -33.77
C GLY A 719 31.78 31.60 -33.44
N GLY A 720 31.29 30.46 -32.94
CA GLY A 720 29.92 30.31 -32.45
C GLY A 720 29.75 30.72 -30.99
N LYS A 721 28.51 30.70 -30.48
CA LYS A 721 28.22 30.99 -29.07
C LYS A 721 27.14 30.06 -28.54
N LEU A 722 27.31 29.51 -27.33
CA LEU A 722 26.27 28.79 -26.61
C LEU A 722 25.56 29.74 -25.63
N VAL A 723 24.24 29.70 -25.61
CA VAL A 723 23.39 30.41 -24.65
C VAL A 723 22.60 29.36 -23.89
N LEU A 724 23.06 29.03 -22.69
CA LEU A 724 22.45 28.08 -21.77
C LEU A 724 22.33 28.75 -20.40
N ASP A 725 21.19 28.58 -19.72
CA ASP A 725 21.02 29.03 -18.34
C ASP A 725 21.75 28.08 -17.38
N TRP A 726 23.06 28.32 -17.24
CA TRP A 726 23.94 27.55 -16.37
C TRP A 726 23.57 27.66 -14.89
N GLU A 727 23.00 28.79 -14.46
CA GLU A 727 22.61 29.02 -13.07
C GLU A 727 21.39 28.18 -12.71
N THR A 728 20.35 28.17 -13.54
CA THR A 728 19.17 27.31 -13.35
C THR A 728 19.55 25.83 -13.43
N LEU A 729 20.45 25.44 -14.35
CA LEU A 729 20.92 24.07 -14.46
C LEU A 729 21.71 23.63 -13.20
N ARG A 730 22.60 24.49 -12.68
CA ARG A 730 23.36 24.20 -11.45
C ARG A 730 22.46 24.21 -10.21
N ALA A 731 21.51 25.14 -10.11
CA ALA A 731 20.57 25.23 -8.99
C ALA A 731 19.63 24.01 -8.93
N ARG A 732 19.19 23.49 -10.08
CA ARG A 732 18.32 22.31 -10.16
C ARG A 732 19.04 20.98 -9.91
N PHE A 733 20.33 20.87 -10.26
CA PHE A 733 21.01 19.55 -10.31
C PHE A 733 22.30 19.43 -9.47
N HIS A 734 22.78 20.52 -8.86
CA HIS A 734 23.86 20.52 -7.88
C HIS A 734 23.40 21.12 -6.54
N THR A 735 22.66 20.37 -5.72
CA THR A 735 22.61 20.62 -4.28
C THR A 735 23.87 20.05 -3.61
N ALA A 736 25.01 20.69 -3.85
CA ALA A 736 26.12 20.66 -2.91
C ALA A 736 26.13 22.04 -2.25
N ARG A 737 25.67 22.15 -1.00
CA ARG A 737 25.77 23.38 -0.20
C ARG A 737 27.21 23.92 -0.32
N PRO A 738 27.42 25.18 -0.73
CA PRO A 738 28.72 25.80 -0.53
C PRO A 738 28.94 25.85 0.98
N ARG A 739 30.05 25.28 1.48
CA ARG A 739 30.51 25.59 2.83
C ARG A 739 30.70 27.11 2.91
N PRO A 740 30.15 27.80 3.92
CA PRO A 740 30.43 29.22 4.08
C PRO A 740 31.94 29.38 4.23
N ARG A 741 32.52 30.26 3.41
CA ARG A 741 33.89 30.74 3.63
C ARG A 741 33.92 31.36 5.02
N THR A 742 34.69 30.75 5.92
CA THR A 742 35.13 31.41 7.14
C THR A 742 35.97 32.61 6.71
N THR A 743 35.37 33.81 6.78
CA THR A 743 36.13 35.05 6.87
C THR A 743 36.87 35.04 8.19
N SER A 744 38.19 35.19 8.08
CA SER A 744 39.12 35.41 9.18
C SER A 744 38.67 36.53 10.12
N GLN A 745 38.73 36.26 11.43
CA GLN A 745 39.43 37.11 12.38
C GLN A 745 40.37 36.23 13.20
#